data_AF-A0A951QJ06-F1
#
_entry.id   AF-A0A951QJ06-F1
#
_cell.length_a   1.000
_cell.length_b   1.000
_cell.length_c   1.000
_cell.angle_alpha   90.00
_cell.angle_beta   90.00
_cell.angle_gamma   90.00
#
_symmetry.space_group_name_H-M   'P 1'
#
loop_
_entity.id
_entity.type
_entity.pdbx_description
1 polymer ?
#
loop_
_entity_poly.entity_id
_entity_poly.type
_entity_poly.pdbx_seq_one_letter_code
_entity_poly.pdbx_strand_id
1 'polypeptide(L)'
;MSPYQAYFSLVTATVFALSSSGMALPVTMVTSNAFTKSLTNEFAQIESGNKKNFEVKRLNEDAIRLLDASRFPEALQRLQTALTISTGNGDRLQEAATLNNIGRVYQKQGQNSQAFKFYVQALAINKDLTNRETTPGLARIAFGKTYSNLGNLFESQNQPELAIFFYKQCVNHREKARLNPSAFAIPLVNAYSQTVAQTYRALGENLLFMGRVAEAQRIMDLVKVEELEEYISRVQGNKRTAKGIELISEEKKLLVNLSNKVDSAIALGKQLTALRQVEPSKRSPEQKQRLAQLVTTEQKILDDFQNFITSPSVREQVEQINRTARRQNLDLESLNEVRDNLAQLPQKSVLFYPLVLKDSLELVLVTPESPPIHRTVAVKRENLNKTILAFRKALQDPRLDAKIPARQLYDWLIRPLENDLKQAGAKTLIYAPDNQLRYIPLAALYNGKWLVQSFAINHITSASLTNFNTPPKSKLRVLAAAFTEGDYTVTVGSRQFAFSGLPFAGQEVETLAQQVPGTIKLLDAAFSRQATIPQLDDYTVIHFATHAAFVVGKPEDSFILFGSGERATLRDVATWSLPRVDLVVLSACETGLGGKLGNGEEILGFGYQIQKTGAKSAIASLWAVDDGGTETLMSAFYAALHKGKLTKAEALRQAQIALITGDLSAFGLRQDRSPNISTGIGVSLSNPYYWAPFILIGNGL
;
A
#
# COMPACT_ATOMS: atom_id res chain seq x y z
N MET A 1 -10.84 -26.76 13.42
CA MET A 1 -11.40 -26.67 14.79
C MET A 1 -10.73 -25.51 15.49
N SER A 2 -11.48 -24.62 16.15
CA SER A 2 -10.92 -23.39 16.75
C SER A 2 -10.24 -23.69 18.09
N PRO A 3 -9.21 -22.94 18.50
CA PRO A 3 -8.46 -23.15 19.74
C PRO A 3 -9.30 -23.01 21.03
N TYR A 4 -10.54 -22.53 20.95
CA TYR A 4 -11.46 -22.47 22.09
C TYR A 4 -12.06 -23.84 22.46
N GLN A 5 -12.16 -24.79 21.52
CA GLN A 5 -12.68 -26.12 21.82
C GLN A 5 -11.69 -26.99 22.61
N ALA A 6 -10.38 -26.80 22.43
CA ALA A 6 -9.35 -27.57 23.11
C ALA A 6 -9.23 -27.24 24.61
N TYR A 7 -9.49 -25.97 25.00
CA TYR A 7 -9.40 -25.55 26.40
C TYR A 7 -10.56 -26.07 27.25
N PHE A 8 -11.76 -26.18 26.66
CA PHE A 8 -12.95 -26.65 27.37
C PHE A 8 -12.98 -28.17 27.56
N SER A 9 -12.44 -28.94 26.61
CA SER A 9 -12.28 -30.40 26.75
C SER A 9 -11.37 -30.78 27.92
N LEU A 10 -10.40 -29.93 28.29
CA LEU A 10 -9.52 -30.15 29.43
C LEU A 10 -10.26 -29.92 30.77
N VAL A 11 -11.13 -28.90 30.84
CA VAL A 11 -11.86 -28.55 32.08
C VAL A 11 -12.97 -29.55 32.38
N THR A 12 -13.69 -30.06 31.37
CA THR A 12 -14.70 -31.10 31.57
C THR A 12 -14.09 -32.47 31.90
N ALA A 13 -12.89 -32.78 31.40
CA ALA A 13 -12.16 -33.99 31.77
C ALA A 13 -11.64 -33.95 33.22
N THR A 14 -11.32 -32.77 33.75
CA THR A 14 -10.80 -32.62 35.13
C THR A 14 -11.89 -32.79 36.19
N VAL A 15 -13.15 -32.46 35.87
CA VAL A 15 -14.29 -32.63 36.80
C VAL A 15 -14.79 -34.08 36.87
N PHE A 16 -14.58 -34.88 35.82
CA PHE A 16 -14.92 -36.32 35.82
C PHE A 16 -13.80 -37.23 36.37
N ALA A 17 -12.57 -36.74 36.51
CA ALA A 17 -11.43 -37.52 36.99
C ALA A 17 -11.23 -37.51 38.53
N LEU A 18 -12.07 -36.78 39.28
CA LEU A 18 -11.96 -36.66 40.75
C LEU A 18 -12.97 -37.51 41.54
N SER A 19 -13.75 -38.39 40.89
CA SER A 19 -14.68 -39.31 41.58
C SER A 19 -14.11 -40.71 41.83
N SER A 20 -12.79 -40.89 41.84
CA SER A 20 -12.12 -42.18 42.14
C SER A 20 -11.19 -42.15 43.36
N SER A 21 -11.21 -41.10 44.17
CA SER A 21 -10.55 -41.10 45.48
C SER A 21 -11.57 -40.79 46.57
N GLY A 22 -11.85 -41.79 47.41
CA GLY A 22 -12.82 -41.70 48.49
C GLY A 22 -12.43 -40.66 49.53
N MET A 23 -13.00 -39.47 49.43
CA MET A 23 -13.20 -38.55 50.55
C MET A 23 -14.58 -37.91 50.42
N ALA A 24 -15.46 -38.23 51.37
CA ALA A 24 -16.77 -37.62 51.50
C ALA A 24 -16.60 -36.17 51.98
N LEU A 25 -17.00 -35.21 51.14
CA LEU A 25 -17.33 -33.85 51.56
C LEU A 25 -18.80 -33.61 51.25
N PRO A 26 -19.58 -32.97 52.16
CA PRO A 26 -20.98 -32.73 51.94
C PRO A 26 -21.15 -31.60 50.93
N VAL A 27 -21.32 -31.94 49.66
CA VAL A 27 -21.78 -30.99 48.64
C VAL A 27 -23.30 -30.88 48.81
N THR A 28 -23.73 -29.78 49.41
CA THR A 28 -25.09 -29.27 49.26
C THR A 28 -25.41 -29.21 47.77
N MET A 29 -26.42 -29.96 47.33
CA MET A 29 -26.93 -29.93 45.96
C MET A 29 -27.42 -28.50 45.64
N VAL A 30 -26.55 -27.65 45.10
CA VAL A 30 -27.00 -26.58 44.22
C VAL A 30 -27.52 -27.28 42.98
N THR A 31 -28.82 -27.16 42.73
CA THR A 31 -29.54 -27.85 41.67
C THR A 31 -28.81 -27.70 40.33
N SER A 32 -28.23 -28.81 39.84
CA SER A 32 -27.48 -28.91 38.59
C SER A 32 -28.26 -28.47 37.36
N ASN A 33 -29.59 -28.41 37.44
CA ASN A 33 -30.48 -27.98 36.38
C ASN A 33 -30.51 -26.47 36.13
N ALA A 34 -30.18 -25.61 37.11
CA ALA A 34 -30.17 -24.16 36.88
C ALA A 34 -28.86 -23.70 36.23
N PHE A 35 -27.73 -24.28 36.64
CA PHE A 35 -26.39 -23.90 36.15
C PHE A 35 -26.12 -24.43 34.73
N THR A 36 -26.53 -25.68 34.43
CA THR A 36 -26.44 -26.25 33.07
C THR A 36 -27.38 -25.58 32.08
N LYS A 37 -28.58 -25.18 32.52
CA LYS A 37 -29.54 -24.41 31.70
C LYS A 37 -29.09 -22.97 31.46
N SER A 38 -28.41 -22.36 32.43
CA SER A 38 -27.75 -21.05 32.27
C SER A 38 -26.63 -21.11 31.23
N LEU A 39 -25.70 -22.06 31.36
CA LEU A 39 -24.58 -22.22 30.42
C LEU A 39 -25.06 -22.56 29.01
N THR A 40 -26.02 -23.48 28.86
CA THR A 40 -26.59 -23.82 27.53
C THR A 40 -27.35 -22.66 26.89
N ASN A 41 -28.07 -21.85 27.67
CA ASN A 41 -28.68 -20.61 27.16
C ASN A 41 -27.64 -19.58 26.74
N GLU A 42 -26.54 -19.45 27.50
CA GLU A 42 -25.46 -18.51 27.20
C GLU A 42 -24.69 -18.93 25.93
N PHE A 43 -24.41 -20.23 25.76
CA PHE A 43 -23.85 -20.78 24.52
C PHE A 43 -24.81 -20.64 23.33
N ALA A 44 -26.10 -20.91 23.51
CA ALA A 44 -27.11 -20.74 22.45
C ALA A 44 -27.28 -19.26 22.06
N GLN A 45 -27.15 -18.33 23.02
CA GLN A 45 -27.16 -16.89 22.75
C GLN A 45 -25.91 -16.41 22.03
N ILE A 46 -24.72 -16.92 22.39
CA ILE A 46 -23.47 -16.64 21.67
C ILE A 46 -23.51 -17.20 20.25
N GLU A 47 -24.03 -18.42 20.07
CA GLU A 47 -24.15 -19.06 18.75
C GLU A 47 -25.21 -18.36 17.88
N SER A 48 -26.34 -17.96 18.46
CA SER A 48 -27.39 -17.16 17.80
C SER A 48 -26.91 -15.76 17.44
N GLY A 49 -26.18 -15.09 18.33
CA GLY A 49 -25.55 -13.78 18.08
C GLY A 49 -24.54 -13.85 16.94
N ASN A 50 -23.69 -14.89 16.92
CA ASN A 50 -22.76 -15.13 15.82
C ASN A 50 -23.50 -15.39 14.49
N LYS A 51 -24.54 -16.24 14.48
CA LYS A 51 -25.36 -16.50 13.27
C LYS A 51 -26.00 -15.23 12.71
N LYS A 52 -26.58 -14.39 13.56
CA LYS A 52 -27.19 -13.11 13.13
C LYS A 52 -26.15 -12.11 12.62
N ASN A 53 -24.95 -12.08 13.19
CA ASN A 53 -23.87 -11.22 12.69
C ASN A 53 -23.37 -11.67 11.31
N PHE A 54 -23.27 -12.98 11.06
CA PHE A 54 -22.98 -13.50 9.72
C PHE A 54 -24.08 -13.16 8.71
N GLU A 55 -25.35 -13.19 9.13
CA GLU A 55 -26.48 -12.85 8.28
C GLU A 55 -26.48 -11.39 7.83
N VAL A 56 -26.21 -10.44 8.73
CA VAL A 56 -26.13 -9.01 8.38
C VAL A 56 -25.02 -8.74 7.37
N LYS A 57 -23.84 -9.36 7.55
CA LYS A 57 -22.74 -9.28 6.59
C LYS A 57 -23.15 -9.84 5.23
N ARG A 58 -23.76 -11.03 5.19
CA ARG A 58 -24.23 -11.67 3.95
C ARG A 58 -25.25 -10.79 3.22
N LEU A 59 -26.23 -10.23 3.94
CA LEU A 59 -27.26 -9.36 3.36
C LEU A 59 -26.65 -8.08 2.76
N ASN A 60 -25.62 -7.52 3.39
CA ASN A 60 -24.87 -6.40 2.82
C ASN A 60 -24.14 -6.80 1.53
N GLU A 61 -23.45 -7.95 1.53
CA GLU A 61 -22.75 -8.45 0.35
C GLU A 61 -23.71 -8.78 -0.82
N ASP A 62 -24.87 -9.38 -0.51
CA ASP A 62 -25.96 -9.61 -1.47
C ASP A 62 -26.44 -8.28 -2.06
N ALA A 63 -26.67 -7.28 -1.22
CA ALA A 63 -27.12 -5.96 -1.65
C ALA A 63 -26.10 -5.24 -2.54
N ILE A 64 -24.81 -5.40 -2.28
CA ILE A 64 -23.74 -4.83 -3.13
C ILE A 64 -23.78 -5.48 -4.52
N ARG A 65 -23.91 -6.80 -4.60
CA ARG A 65 -24.06 -7.49 -5.90
C ARG A 65 -25.30 -7.01 -6.67
N LEU A 66 -26.42 -6.81 -5.96
CA LEU A 66 -27.65 -6.28 -6.55
C LEU A 66 -27.48 -4.82 -7.00
N LEU A 67 -26.78 -4.00 -6.22
CA LEU A 67 -26.43 -2.62 -6.56
C LEU A 67 -25.59 -2.56 -7.84
N ASP A 68 -24.56 -3.40 -7.95
CA ASP A 68 -23.70 -3.47 -9.14
C ASP A 68 -24.49 -3.94 -10.38
N ALA A 69 -25.51 -4.78 -10.19
CA ALA A 69 -26.47 -5.18 -11.21
C ALA A 69 -27.62 -4.17 -11.44
N SER A 70 -27.57 -2.98 -10.83
CA SER A 70 -28.61 -1.94 -10.90
C SER A 70 -30.01 -2.36 -10.41
N ARG A 71 -30.11 -3.42 -9.60
CA ARG A 71 -31.36 -3.92 -8.99
C ARG A 71 -31.64 -3.22 -7.67
N PHE A 72 -31.88 -1.91 -7.73
CA PHE A 72 -31.93 -1.07 -6.54
C PHE A 72 -33.03 -1.40 -5.51
N PRO A 73 -34.29 -1.72 -5.90
CA PRO A 73 -35.33 -2.03 -4.92
C PRO A 73 -35.00 -3.26 -4.07
N GLU A 74 -34.42 -4.28 -4.71
CA GLU A 74 -34.03 -5.52 -4.04
C GLU A 74 -32.81 -5.30 -3.14
N ALA A 75 -31.84 -4.49 -3.58
CA ALA A 75 -30.71 -4.08 -2.75
C ALA A 75 -31.20 -3.37 -1.47
N LEU A 76 -32.12 -2.40 -1.61
CA LEU A 76 -32.73 -1.70 -0.47
C LEU A 76 -33.48 -2.67 0.45
N GLN A 77 -34.24 -3.63 -0.10
CA GLN A 77 -34.93 -4.64 0.72
C GLN A 77 -33.95 -5.45 1.57
N ARG A 78 -32.85 -5.95 0.98
CA ARG A 78 -31.81 -6.68 1.72
C ARG A 78 -31.17 -5.82 2.81
N LEU A 79 -30.84 -4.57 2.48
CA LEU A 79 -30.23 -3.64 3.42
C LEU A 79 -31.17 -3.22 4.55
N GLN A 80 -32.47 -3.08 4.28
CA GLN A 80 -33.46 -2.76 5.32
C GLN A 80 -33.60 -3.91 6.32
N THR A 81 -33.57 -5.16 5.85
CA THR A 81 -33.51 -6.34 6.73
C THR A 81 -32.21 -6.35 7.54
N ALA A 82 -31.07 -6.11 6.90
CA ALA A 82 -29.77 -6.03 7.58
C ALA A 82 -29.73 -4.92 8.66
N LEU A 83 -30.33 -3.77 8.37
CA LEU A 83 -30.40 -2.64 9.29
C LEU A 83 -31.27 -2.97 10.50
N THR A 84 -32.38 -3.66 10.28
CA THR A 84 -33.28 -4.11 11.36
C THR A 84 -32.56 -5.08 12.31
N ILE A 85 -31.84 -6.06 11.76
CA ILE A 85 -31.10 -7.05 12.55
C ILE A 85 -29.94 -6.40 13.32
N SER A 86 -29.10 -5.59 12.65
CA SER A 86 -27.96 -4.93 13.28
C SER A 86 -28.39 -3.95 14.39
N THR A 87 -29.45 -3.18 14.16
CA THR A 87 -30.04 -2.29 15.18
C THR A 87 -30.58 -3.08 16.37
N GLY A 88 -31.30 -4.18 16.12
CA GLY A 88 -31.89 -5.01 17.17
C GLY A 88 -30.84 -5.72 18.04
N ASN A 89 -29.72 -6.11 17.45
CA ASN A 89 -28.61 -6.75 18.17
C ASN A 89 -27.65 -5.75 18.83
N GLY A 90 -27.79 -4.45 18.56
CA GLY A 90 -26.86 -3.43 19.05
C GLY A 90 -25.48 -3.46 18.37
N ASP A 91 -25.34 -4.11 17.21
CA ASP A 91 -24.09 -4.12 16.44
C ASP A 91 -23.95 -2.82 15.65
N ARG A 92 -23.41 -1.81 16.33
CA ARG A 92 -23.23 -0.45 15.81
C ARG A 92 -22.29 -0.39 14.60
N LEU A 93 -21.30 -1.28 14.53
CA LEU A 93 -20.35 -1.33 13.41
C LEU A 93 -21.04 -1.78 12.13
N GLN A 94 -21.85 -2.84 12.22
CA GLN A 94 -22.63 -3.33 11.08
C GLN A 94 -23.81 -2.41 10.74
N GLU A 95 -24.43 -1.77 11.74
CA GLU A 95 -25.46 -0.76 11.53
C GLU A 95 -24.93 0.39 10.66
N ALA A 96 -23.78 0.97 11.03
CA ALA A 96 -23.15 2.04 10.26
C ALA A 96 -22.75 1.61 8.84
N ALA A 97 -22.22 0.40 8.68
CA ALA A 97 -21.88 -0.14 7.37
C ALA A 97 -23.11 -0.33 6.48
N THR A 98 -24.23 -0.80 7.06
CA THR A 98 -25.49 -0.98 6.34
C THR A 98 -26.07 0.37 5.91
N LEU A 99 -26.05 1.38 6.80
CA LEU A 99 -26.48 2.74 6.48
C LEU A 99 -25.64 3.35 5.34
N ASN A 100 -24.31 3.17 5.36
CA ASN A 100 -23.45 3.55 4.24
C ASN A 100 -23.89 2.87 2.93
N ASN A 101 -24.18 1.57 2.95
CA ASN A 101 -24.62 0.86 1.75
C ASN A 101 -26.00 1.33 1.25
N ILE A 102 -26.92 1.68 2.15
CA ILE A 102 -28.20 2.31 1.77
C ILE A 102 -27.93 3.66 1.09
N GLY A 103 -27.06 4.48 1.67
CA GLY A 103 -26.63 5.75 1.09
C GLY A 103 -26.05 5.58 -0.33
N ARG A 104 -25.24 4.53 -0.55
CA ARG A 104 -24.69 4.18 -1.87
C ARG A 104 -25.77 3.85 -2.88
N VAL A 105 -26.79 3.10 -2.49
CA VAL A 105 -27.92 2.77 -3.36
C VAL A 105 -28.66 4.04 -3.79
N TYR A 106 -28.96 4.95 -2.85
CA TYR A 106 -29.61 6.22 -3.16
C TYR A 106 -28.74 7.14 -4.03
N GLN A 107 -27.42 7.18 -3.77
CA GLN A 107 -26.49 7.96 -4.59
C GLN A 107 -26.47 7.46 -6.03
N LYS A 108 -26.45 6.13 -6.25
CA LYS A 108 -26.52 5.53 -7.60
C LYS A 108 -27.85 5.77 -8.32
N GLN A 109 -28.93 6.00 -7.59
CA GLN A 109 -30.22 6.44 -8.13
C GLN A 109 -30.28 7.97 -8.40
N GLY A 110 -29.24 8.74 -8.08
CA GLY A 110 -29.25 10.20 -8.15
C GLY A 110 -30.00 10.89 -7.02
N GLN A 111 -30.46 10.14 -6.00
CA GLN A 111 -31.17 10.67 -4.83
C GLN A 111 -30.17 11.19 -3.78
N ASN A 112 -29.45 12.26 -4.12
CA ASN A 112 -28.32 12.79 -3.34
C ASN A 112 -28.71 13.22 -1.92
N SER A 113 -29.87 13.85 -1.74
CA SER A 113 -30.37 14.24 -0.41
C SER A 113 -30.59 13.02 0.48
N GLN A 114 -31.18 11.95 -0.06
CA GLN A 114 -31.42 10.73 0.69
C GLN A 114 -30.11 10.01 1.00
N ALA A 115 -29.20 9.93 0.04
CA ALA A 115 -27.85 9.40 0.25
C ALA A 115 -27.12 10.12 1.39
N PHE A 116 -27.15 11.45 1.37
CA PHE A 116 -26.54 12.30 2.40
C PHE A 116 -27.07 11.99 3.79
N LYS A 117 -28.40 11.88 3.97
CA LYS A 117 -29.02 11.55 5.26
C LYS A 117 -28.50 10.23 5.83
N PHE A 118 -28.46 9.18 5.00
CA PHE A 118 -27.94 7.87 5.43
C PHE A 118 -26.44 7.88 5.74
N TYR A 119 -25.64 8.62 4.97
CA TYR A 119 -24.22 8.80 5.28
C TYR A 119 -24.02 9.57 6.59
N VAL A 120 -24.80 10.62 6.88
CA VAL A 120 -24.71 11.37 8.14
C VAL A 120 -25.11 10.50 9.33
N GLN A 121 -26.13 9.65 9.20
CA GLN A 121 -26.46 8.68 10.24
C GLN A 121 -25.27 7.74 10.50
N ALA A 122 -24.68 7.14 9.46
CA ALA A 122 -23.48 6.31 9.60
C ALA A 122 -22.30 7.07 10.22
N LEU A 123 -22.14 8.36 9.87
CA LEU A 123 -21.08 9.25 10.37
C LEU A 123 -21.17 9.42 11.88
N ALA A 124 -22.40 9.66 12.40
CA ALA A 124 -22.65 9.79 13.82
C ALA A 124 -22.32 8.50 14.58
N ILE A 125 -22.74 7.33 14.06
CA ILE A 125 -22.41 6.05 14.68
C ILE A 125 -20.91 5.82 14.73
N ASN A 126 -20.21 6.01 13.60
CA ASN A 126 -18.77 5.77 13.52
C ASN A 126 -17.98 6.73 14.40
N LYS A 127 -18.39 8.00 14.50
CA LYS A 127 -17.77 8.96 15.44
C LYS A 127 -17.97 8.53 16.89
N ASP A 128 -19.17 8.11 17.30
CA ASP A 128 -19.40 7.60 18.66
C ASP A 128 -18.53 6.38 18.98
N LEU A 129 -18.33 5.48 18.01
CA LEU A 129 -17.44 4.33 18.14
C LEU A 129 -15.98 4.72 18.31
N THR A 130 -15.50 5.77 17.64
CA THR A 130 -14.12 6.25 17.81
C THR A 130 -13.84 6.87 19.17
N ASN A 131 -14.88 7.33 19.88
CA ASN A 131 -14.76 7.87 21.24
C ASN A 131 -14.70 6.77 22.31
N ARG A 132 -14.89 5.48 21.94
CA ARG A 132 -14.82 4.35 22.87
C ARG A 132 -13.41 3.76 22.85
N GLU A 133 -12.80 3.56 24.02
CA GLU A 133 -11.40 3.14 24.16
C GLU A 133 -11.10 1.74 23.58
N THR A 134 -12.10 0.87 23.43
CA THR A 134 -11.91 -0.54 23.12
C THR A 134 -11.69 -0.87 21.63
N THR A 135 -11.98 0.05 20.68
CA THR A 135 -11.90 -0.23 19.23
C THR A 135 -11.40 0.93 18.33
N PRO A 136 -10.45 1.78 18.74
CA PRO A 136 -10.13 3.02 18.02
C PRO A 136 -9.64 2.80 16.58
N GLY A 137 -8.88 1.74 16.30
CA GLY A 137 -8.38 1.46 14.94
C GLY A 137 -9.49 1.06 13.96
N LEU A 138 -10.33 0.09 14.35
CA LEU A 138 -11.43 -0.41 13.51
C LEU A 138 -12.50 0.67 13.29
N ALA A 139 -12.85 1.41 14.35
CA ALA A 139 -13.79 2.51 14.28
C ALA A 139 -13.27 3.63 13.38
N ARG A 140 -11.96 3.95 13.40
CA ARG A 140 -11.35 4.92 12.48
C ARG A 140 -11.44 4.47 11.02
N ILE A 141 -11.22 3.19 10.72
CA ILE A 141 -11.39 2.65 9.37
C ILE A 141 -12.85 2.81 8.91
N ALA A 142 -13.82 2.47 9.76
CA ALA A 142 -15.23 2.63 9.45
C ALA A 142 -15.63 4.11 9.29
N PHE A 143 -15.05 5.00 10.09
CA PHE A 143 -15.28 6.43 9.98
C PHE A 143 -14.73 7.00 8.66
N GLY A 144 -13.51 6.57 8.29
CA GLY A 144 -12.91 6.89 7.00
C GLY A 144 -13.77 6.43 5.81
N LYS A 145 -14.43 5.27 5.90
CA LYS A 145 -15.39 4.80 4.89
C LYS A 145 -16.52 5.78 4.65
N THR A 146 -17.18 6.23 5.72
CA THR A 146 -18.29 7.19 5.58
C THR A 146 -17.79 8.51 4.98
N TYR A 147 -16.63 8.99 5.41
CA TYR A 147 -16.03 10.19 4.82
C TYR A 147 -15.69 10.05 3.34
N SER A 148 -15.19 8.88 2.92
CA SER A 148 -14.97 8.58 1.51
C SER A 148 -16.27 8.66 0.70
N ASN A 149 -17.37 8.11 1.22
CA ASN A 149 -18.65 8.13 0.53
C ASN A 149 -19.23 9.55 0.43
N LEU A 150 -19.09 10.36 1.49
CA LEU A 150 -19.46 11.77 1.46
C LEU A 150 -18.61 12.54 0.44
N GLY A 151 -17.29 12.34 0.42
CA GLY A 151 -16.42 12.96 -0.58
C GLY A 151 -16.86 12.63 -2.01
N ASN A 152 -17.15 11.35 -2.28
CA ASN A 152 -17.64 10.92 -3.58
C ASN A 152 -19.03 11.49 -3.94
N LEU A 153 -19.91 11.64 -2.96
CA LEU A 153 -21.20 12.27 -3.14
C LEU A 153 -21.05 13.75 -3.54
N PHE A 154 -20.16 14.51 -2.91
CA PHE A 154 -19.93 15.92 -3.26
C PHE A 154 -19.16 16.09 -4.58
N GLU A 155 -18.23 15.18 -4.88
CA GLU A 155 -17.55 15.14 -6.17
C GLU A 155 -18.56 14.93 -7.32
N SER A 156 -19.50 14.00 -7.17
CA SER A 156 -20.56 13.77 -8.16
C SER A 156 -21.54 14.94 -8.33
N GLN A 157 -21.51 15.91 -7.42
CA GLN A 157 -22.28 17.14 -7.45
C GLN A 157 -21.46 18.35 -7.90
N ASN A 158 -20.23 18.15 -8.40
CA ASN A 158 -19.29 19.21 -8.78
C ASN A 158 -19.00 20.19 -7.64
N GLN A 159 -18.82 19.68 -6.42
CA GLN A 159 -18.42 20.45 -5.24
C GLN A 159 -17.02 20.00 -4.76
N PRO A 160 -15.94 20.37 -5.49
CA PRO A 160 -14.61 19.80 -5.28
C PRO A 160 -14.00 20.16 -3.92
N GLU A 161 -14.29 21.31 -3.34
CA GLU A 161 -13.74 21.72 -2.04
C GLU A 161 -14.33 20.91 -0.89
N LEU A 162 -15.64 20.63 -0.94
CA LEU A 162 -16.29 19.73 0.00
C LEU A 162 -15.81 18.29 -0.22
N ALA A 163 -15.66 17.86 -1.47
CA ALA A 163 -15.09 16.55 -1.78
C ALA A 163 -13.68 16.41 -1.19
N ILE A 164 -12.79 17.37 -1.43
CA ILE A 164 -11.44 17.43 -0.84
C ILE A 164 -11.52 17.38 0.68
N PHE A 165 -12.35 18.20 1.32
CA PHE A 165 -12.49 18.23 2.76
C PHE A 165 -12.84 16.84 3.33
N PHE A 166 -13.85 16.18 2.77
CA PHE A 166 -14.28 14.85 3.23
C PHE A 166 -13.27 13.76 2.90
N TYR A 167 -12.66 13.79 1.71
CA TYR A 167 -11.58 12.85 1.37
C TYR A 167 -10.36 13.01 2.27
N LYS A 168 -9.99 14.23 2.66
CA LYS A 168 -8.94 14.47 3.67
C LYS A 168 -9.28 13.84 5.01
N GLN A 169 -10.54 13.92 5.46
CA GLN A 169 -10.96 13.22 6.68
C GLN A 169 -10.81 11.70 6.53
N CYS A 170 -11.17 11.13 5.37
CA CYS A 170 -10.95 9.72 5.09
C CYS A 170 -9.48 9.32 5.27
N VAL A 171 -8.57 10.02 4.59
CA VAL A 171 -7.11 9.80 4.70
C VAL A 171 -6.65 9.92 6.14
N ASN A 172 -7.01 11.01 6.84
CA ASN A 172 -6.55 11.27 8.20
C ASN A 172 -7.00 10.21 9.20
N HIS A 173 -8.23 9.72 9.10
CA HIS A 173 -8.71 8.65 9.97
C HIS A 173 -8.02 7.33 9.65
N ARG A 174 -7.81 7.04 8.37
CA ARG A 174 -7.19 5.80 7.94
C ARG A 174 -5.71 5.74 8.29
N GLU A 175 -4.95 6.81 8.04
CA GLU A 175 -3.55 6.88 8.43
C GLU A 175 -3.34 6.81 9.95
N LYS A 176 -4.24 7.42 10.75
CA LYS A 176 -4.22 7.24 12.21
C LYS A 176 -4.51 5.81 12.63
N ALA A 177 -5.37 5.09 11.92
CA ALA A 177 -5.64 3.68 12.19
C ALA A 177 -4.40 2.80 11.96
N ARG A 178 -3.49 3.18 11.06
CA ARG A 178 -2.25 2.43 10.76
C ARG A 178 -1.25 2.34 11.92
N LEU A 179 -1.43 3.16 12.96
CA LEU A 179 -0.72 3.00 14.23
C LEU A 179 -1.11 1.71 14.95
N ASN A 180 -2.26 1.11 14.60
CA ASN A 180 -2.68 -0.22 15.03
C ASN A 180 -2.97 -1.12 13.81
N PRO A 181 -1.94 -1.73 13.19
CA PRO A 181 -2.09 -2.52 11.96
C PRO A 181 -3.01 -3.73 12.11
N SER A 182 -3.19 -4.25 13.33
CA SER A 182 -4.08 -5.38 13.59
C SER A 182 -5.55 -5.06 13.25
N ALA A 183 -5.93 -3.76 13.31
CA ALA A 183 -7.28 -3.33 12.97
C ALA A 183 -7.63 -3.57 11.49
N PHE A 184 -6.64 -3.56 10.59
CA PHE A 184 -6.85 -3.81 9.16
C PHE A 184 -7.03 -5.30 8.84
N ALA A 185 -6.62 -6.17 9.77
CA ALA A 185 -6.80 -7.62 9.61
C ALA A 185 -8.23 -8.08 9.88
N ILE A 186 -9.08 -7.23 10.46
CA ILE A 186 -10.46 -7.55 10.81
C ILE A 186 -11.34 -7.28 9.58
N PRO A 187 -11.94 -8.32 8.96
CA PRO A 187 -12.77 -8.13 7.78
C PRO A 187 -14.03 -7.33 8.13
N LEU A 188 -14.15 -6.14 7.57
CA LEU A 188 -15.36 -5.32 7.67
C LEU A 188 -16.25 -5.53 6.45
N VAL A 189 -17.56 -5.27 6.61
CA VAL A 189 -18.47 -5.11 5.47
C VAL A 189 -17.89 -4.06 4.51
N ASN A 190 -17.83 -4.39 3.23
CA ASN A 190 -17.44 -3.41 2.21
C ASN A 190 -18.57 -2.38 2.08
N ALA A 191 -18.25 -1.12 2.35
CA ALA A 191 -19.22 -0.04 2.33
C ALA A 191 -18.66 1.21 1.65
N TYR A 192 -17.66 1.01 0.78
CA TYR A 192 -17.03 2.07 0.02
C TYR A 192 -17.72 2.27 -1.34
N SER A 193 -17.94 3.51 -1.76
CA SER A 193 -18.35 3.85 -3.13
C SER A 193 -17.22 3.62 -4.16
N GLN A 194 -15.97 3.67 -3.72
CA GLN A 194 -14.74 3.46 -4.50
C GLN A 194 -13.66 2.83 -3.60
N THR A 195 -12.68 2.10 -4.13
CA THR A 195 -11.59 1.55 -3.26
C THR A 195 -10.86 2.67 -2.53
N VAL A 196 -10.15 2.36 -1.44
CA VAL A 196 -9.48 3.41 -0.69
C VAL A 196 -8.37 4.04 -1.52
N ALA A 197 -7.60 3.23 -2.24
CA ALA A 197 -6.63 3.74 -3.18
C ALA A 197 -7.29 4.68 -4.21
N GLN A 198 -8.50 4.39 -4.70
CA GLN A 198 -9.26 5.30 -5.56
C GLN A 198 -9.66 6.60 -4.85
N THR A 199 -10.10 6.55 -3.59
CA THR A 199 -10.38 7.74 -2.78
C THR A 199 -9.17 8.65 -2.65
N TYR A 200 -7.99 8.08 -2.39
CA TYR A 200 -6.74 8.85 -2.29
C TYR A 200 -6.37 9.44 -3.66
N ARG A 201 -6.55 8.69 -4.75
CA ARG A 201 -6.32 9.19 -6.12
C ARG A 201 -7.26 10.33 -6.48
N ALA A 202 -8.55 10.19 -6.20
CA ALA A 202 -9.55 11.23 -6.43
C ALA A 202 -9.21 12.49 -5.63
N LEU A 203 -8.77 12.36 -4.37
CA LEU A 203 -8.28 13.49 -3.61
C LEU A 203 -7.06 14.16 -4.27
N GLY A 204 -6.07 13.37 -4.70
CA GLY A 204 -4.89 13.89 -5.41
C GLY A 204 -5.27 14.64 -6.68
N GLU A 205 -6.17 14.08 -7.48
CA GLU A 205 -6.72 14.70 -8.71
C GLU A 205 -7.42 16.02 -8.41
N ASN A 206 -8.36 16.05 -7.45
CA ASN A 206 -9.06 17.27 -7.06
C ASN A 206 -8.10 18.34 -6.52
N LEU A 207 -7.09 17.94 -5.73
CA LEU A 207 -6.08 18.87 -5.21
C LEU A 207 -5.26 19.48 -6.34
N LEU A 208 -4.80 18.68 -7.31
CA LEU A 208 -4.08 19.18 -8.48
C LEU A 208 -4.94 20.10 -9.35
N PHE A 209 -6.18 19.72 -9.61
CA PHE A 209 -7.14 20.55 -10.36
C PHE A 209 -7.32 21.93 -9.72
N MET A 210 -7.32 21.99 -8.38
CA MET A 210 -7.42 23.24 -7.61
C MET A 210 -6.08 23.98 -7.42
N GLY A 211 -4.97 23.46 -7.97
CA GLY A 211 -3.63 24.03 -7.84
C GLY A 211 -2.98 23.84 -6.46
N ARG A 212 -3.47 22.89 -5.66
CA ARG A 212 -2.98 22.56 -4.30
C ARG A 212 -1.90 21.49 -4.37
N VAL A 213 -0.81 21.79 -5.09
CA VAL A 213 0.20 20.80 -5.51
C VAL A 213 0.95 20.14 -4.34
N ALA A 214 1.26 20.86 -3.26
CA ALA A 214 2.00 20.28 -2.14
C ALA A 214 1.12 19.31 -1.34
N GLU A 215 -0.16 19.64 -1.19
CA GLU A 215 -1.15 18.71 -0.64
C GLU A 215 -1.32 17.48 -1.55
N ALA A 216 -1.38 17.68 -2.87
CA ALA A 216 -1.48 16.57 -3.82
C ALA A 216 -0.26 15.65 -3.75
N GLN A 217 0.96 16.21 -3.65
CA GLN A 217 2.19 15.44 -3.45
C GLN A 217 2.11 14.57 -2.21
N ARG A 218 1.61 15.12 -1.09
CA ARG A 218 1.44 14.37 0.15
C ARG A 218 0.49 13.18 -0.04
N ILE A 219 -0.60 13.37 -0.75
CA ILE A 219 -1.55 12.28 -1.06
C ILE A 219 -0.97 11.27 -2.04
N MET A 220 -0.20 11.73 -3.03
CA MET A 220 0.55 10.86 -3.91
C MET A 220 1.56 10.03 -3.14
N ASP A 221 2.10 10.48 -2.02
CA ASP A 221 2.98 9.65 -1.19
C ASP A 221 2.18 8.60 -0.39
N LEU A 222 1.07 9.02 0.23
CA LEU A 222 0.22 8.16 1.06
C LEU A 222 -0.54 7.09 0.27
N VAL A 223 -0.90 7.35 -0.99
CA VAL A 223 -1.58 6.33 -1.83
C VAL A 223 -0.70 5.09 -2.04
N LYS A 224 0.63 5.24 -2.08
CA LYS A 224 1.53 4.07 -2.18
C LYS A 224 1.45 3.22 -0.91
N VAL A 225 1.35 3.86 0.26
CA VAL A 225 1.17 3.17 1.55
C VAL A 225 -0.19 2.45 1.58
N GLU A 226 -1.21 3.04 0.95
CA GLU A 226 -2.53 2.41 0.81
C GLU A 226 -2.52 1.20 -0.12
N GLU A 227 -1.91 1.31 -1.30
CA GLU A 227 -1.80 0.18 -2.24
C GLU A 227 -0.99 -0.98 -1.63
N LEU A 228 0.02 -0.68 -0.82
CA LEU A 228 0.70 -1.70 -0.03
C LEU A 228 -0.23 -2.40 0.96
N GLU A 229 -1.14 -1.67 1.62
CA GLU A 229 -2.10 -2.29 2.55
C GLU A 229 -3.04 -3.23 1.82
N GLU A 230 -3.52 -2.82 0.64
CA GLU A 230 -4.36 -3.64 -0.22
C GLU A 230 -3.60 -4.90 -0.70
N TYR A 231 -2.29 -4.80 -0.93
CA TYR A 231 -1.46 -5.92 -1.39
C TYR A 231 -1.01 -6.85 -0.24
N ILE A 232 -0.20 -6.39 0.72
CA ILE A 232 0.42 -7.25 1.75
C ILE A 232 -0.35 -7.31 3.09
N SER A 233 -1.33 -6.42 3.30
CA SER A 233 -2.05 -6.26 4.57
C SER A 233 -1.18 -5.91 5.80
N ARG A 234 -1.77 -5.25 6.80
CA ARG A 234 -1.11 -4.90 8.07
C ARG A 234 0.17 -4.07 7.89
N VAL A 235 0.14 -3.15 6.93
CA VAL A 235 1.23 -2.20 6.71
C VAL A 235 1.29 -1.26 7.90
N GLN A 236 2.42 -1.31 8.60
CA GLN A 236 2.64 -0.50 9.78
C GLN A 236 2.89 0.96 9.40
N GLY A 237 2.04 1.84 9.93
CA GLY A 237 2.26 3.28 9.85
C GLY A 237 3.33 3.75 10.82
N ASN A 238 3.76 5.00 10.67
CA ASN A 238 4.70 5.66 11.57
C ASN A 238 4.18 7.07 11.94
N LYS A 239 4.96 7.83 12.70
CA LYS A 239 4.58 9.20 13.08
C LYS A 239 4.34 10.10 11.86
N ARG A 240 5.10 9.94 10.77
CA ARG A 240 4.93 10.71 9.53
C ARG A 240 3.64 10.33 8.82
N THR A 241 3.36 9.04 8.60
CA THR A 241 2.11 8.64 7.93
C THR A 241 0.89 9.03 8.75
N ALA A 242 0.92 8.83 10.08
CA ALA A 242 -0.18 9.14 10.99
C ALA A 242 -0.56 10.63 11.09
N LYS A 243 0.33 11.56 10.68
CA LYS A 243 -0.02 12.98 10.48
C LYS A 243 -1.09 13.15 9.38
N GLY A 244 -1.16 12.20 8.44
CA GLY A 244 -2.09 12.23 7.31
C GLY A 244 -1.82 13.40 6.39
N ILE A 245 -2.85 14.16 6.07
CA ILE A 245 -2.85 15.42 5.33
C ILE A 245 -3.36 16.54 6.24
N GLU A 246 -2.63 17.66 6.26
CA GLU A 246 -3.01 18.82 7.04
C GLU A 246 -4.31 19.45 6.54
N LEU A 247 -5.12 19.93 7.50
CA LEU A 247 -6.28 20.76 7.22
C LEU A 247 -5.87 22.23 7.28
N ILE A 248 -6.24 23.01 6.27
CA ILE A 248 -6.02 24.46 6.30
C ILE A 248 -6.95 25.10 7.35
N SER A 249 -6.67 26.34 7.73
CA SER A 249 -7.43 27.04 8.78
C SER A 249 -8.95 27.02 8.57
N GLU A 250 -9.42 27.27 7.35
CA GLU A 250 -10.87 27.26 7.05
C GLU A 250 -11.47 25.85 7.06
N GLU A 251 -10.73 24.82 6.64
CA GLU A 251 -11.14 23.42 6.76
C GLU A 251 -11.25 23.00 8.24
N LYS A 252 -10.35 23.50 9.12
CA LYS A 252 -10.43 23.26 10.57
C LYS A 252 -11.71 23.86 11.16
N LYS A 253 -12.10 25.09 10.77
CA LYS A 253 -13.37 25.70 11.20
C LYS A 253 -14.59 24.91 10.72
N LEU A 254 -14.58 24.48 9.46
CA LEU A 254 -15.64 23.64 8.90
C LEU A 254 -15.76 22.32 9.68
N LEU A 255 -14.63 21.69 10.03
CA LEU A 255 -14.61 20.47 10.84
C LEU A 255 -15.23 20.67 12.22
N VAL A 256 -14.95 21.78 12.90
CA VAL A 256 -15.55 22.08 14.22
C VAL A 256 -17.07 22.21 14.10
N ASN A 257 -17.56 22.97 13.11
CA ASN A 257 -18.99 23.16 12.89
C ASN A 257 -19.69 21.83 12.55
N LEU A 258 -19.10 21.04 11.65
CA LEU A 258 -19.57 19.70 11.32
C LEU A 258 -19.62 18.82 12.57
N SER A 259 -18.55 18.81 13.35
CA SER A 259 -18.41 18.00 14.56
C SER A 259 -19.56 18.25 15.54
N ASN A 260 -19.88 19.52 15.82
CA ASN A 260 -20.96 19.92 16.74
C ASN A 260 -22.34 19.41 16.28
N LYS A 261 -22.59 19.42 14.97
CA LYS A 261 -23.84 18.88 14.40
C LYS A 261 -23.90 17.36 14.52
N VAL A 262 -22.78 16.67 14.27
CA VAL A 262 -22.69 15.21 14.46
C VAL A 262 -22.87 14.84 15.93
N ASP A 263 -22.34 15.61 16.88
CA ASP A 263 -22.50 15.35 18.32
C ASP A 263 -23.97 15.40 18.77
N SER A 264 -24.75 16.31 18.19
CA SER A 264 -26.20 16.37 18.42
C SER A 264 -26.90 15.10 17.93
N ALA A 265 -26.51 14.59 16.76
CA ALA A 265 -27.03 13.33 16.22
C ALA A 265 -26.60 12.10 17.06
N ILE A 266 -25.39 12.12 17.63
CA ILE A 266 -24.91 11.05 18.53
C ILE A 266 -25.74 10.98 19.81
N ALA A 267 -25.99 12.11 20.46
CA ALA A 267 -26.77 12.16 21.69
C ALA A 267 -28.19 11.60 21.48
N LEU A 268 -28.83 11.97 20.37
CA LEU A 268 -30.12 11.44 19.96
C LEU A 268 -30.05 9.94 19.65
N GLY A 269 -29.03 9.52 18.89
CA GLY A 269 -28.81 8.13 18.50
C GLY A 269 -28.71 7.20 19.70
N LYS A 270 -28.05 7.61 20.79
CA LYS A 270 -27.96 6.82 22.04
C LYS A 270 -29.34 6.54 22.65
N GLN A 271 -30.21 7.55 22.69
CA GLN A 271 -31.58 7.39 23.20
C GLN A 271 -32.41 6.47 22.30
N LEU A 272 -32.28 6.64 20.98
CA LEU A 272 -32.95 5.79 19.99
C LEU A 272 -32.52 4.33 20.13
N THR A 273 -31.22 4.06 20.23
CA THR A 273 -30.69 2.70 20.39
C THR A 273 -31.24 2.04 21.67
N ALA A 274 -31.21 2.74 22.80
CA ALA A 274 -31.73 2.21 24.07
C ALA A 274 -33.21 1.81 23.98
N LEU A 275 -34.05 2.63 23.33
CA LEU A 275 -35.47 2.30 23.15
C LEU A 275 -35.70 1.20 22.09
N ARG A 276 -34.87 1.16 21.04
CA ARG A 276 -35.00 0.15 19.97
C ARG A 276 -34.61 -1.26 20.42
N GLN A 277 -33.75 -1.39 21.44
CA GLN A 277 -33.42 -2.67 22.08
C GLN A 277 -34.58 -3.29 22.86
N VAL A 278 -35.54 -2.48 23.33
CA VAL A 278 -36.78 -3.01 23.91
C VAL A 278 -37.64 -3.60 22.79
N GLU A 279 -38.06 -4.86 22.93
CA GLU A 279 -38.93 -5.51 21.96
C GLU A 279 -40.20 -4.67 21.69
N PRO A 280 -40.62 -4.49 20.43
CA PRO A 280 -41.75 -3.63 20.10
C PRO A 280 -43.04 -3.92 20.89
N SER A 281 -43.31 -5.20 21.18
CA SER A 281 -44.45 -5.66 21.98
C SER A 281 -44.35 -5.31 23.46
N LYS A 282 -43.13 -5.13 23.99
CA LYS A 282 -42.84 -4.84 25.40
C LYS A 282 -42.66 -3.35 25.70
N ARG A 283 -42.71 -2.48 24.69
CA ARG A 283 -42.58 -1.03 24.88
C ARG A 283 -43.82 -0.43 25.56
N SER A 284 -43.62 0.33 26.63
CA SER A 284 -44.69 1.10 27.29
C SER A 284 -45.26 2.18 26.34
N PRO A 285 -46.48 2.70 26.59
CA PRO A 285 -47.04 3.83 25.85
C PRO A 285 -46.09 5.04 25.82
N GLU A 286 -45.45 5.36 26.95
CA GLU A 286 -44.48 6.46 27.07
C GLU A 286 -43.24 6.21 26.23
N GLN A 287 -42.72 4.97 26.22
CA GLN A 287 -41.59 4.59 25.38
C GLN A 287 -41.93 4.67 23.89
N LYS A 288 -43.15 4.29 23.48
CA LYS A 288 -43.62 4.43 22.10
C LYS A 288 -43.74 5.91 21.70
N GLN A 289 -44.32 6.74 22.57
CA GLN A 289 -44.42 8.19 22.34
C GLN A 289 -43.04 8.83 22.26
N ARG A 290 -42.13 8.49 23.18
CA ARG A 290 -40.75 9.00 23.17
C ARG A 290 -40.00 8.55 21.92
N LEU A 291 -40.15 7.30 21.50
CA LEU A 291 -39.56 6.81 20.25
C LEU A 291 -40.04 7.61 19.04
N ALA A 292 -41.35 7.87 18.93
CA ALA A 292 -41.90 8.69 17.85
C ALA A 292 -41.33 10.12 17.85
N GLN A 293 -41.25 10.77 19.02
CA GLN A 293 -40.62 12.09 19.17
C GLN A 293 -39.15 12.09 18.74
N LEU A 294 -38.38 11.07 19.14
CA LEU A 294 -36.96 10.96 18.80
C LEU A 294 -36.76 10.71 17.30
N VAL A 295 -37.61 9.91 16.66
CA VAL A 295 -37.56 9.70 15.20
C VAL A 295 -37.89 10.99 14.44
N THR A 296 -38.89 11.77 14.88
CA THR A 296 -39.16 13.09 14.29
C THR A 296 -38.00 14.06 14.49
N THR A 297 -37.39 14.05 15.68
CA THR A 297 -36.21 14.86 15.98
C THR A 297 -35.01 14.44 15.13
N GLU A 298 -34.85 13.14 14.86
CA GLU A 298 -33.79 12.60 14.00
C GLU A 298 -33.91 13.16 12.59
N GLN A 299 -35.12 13.11 12.00
CA GLN A 299 -35.36 13.68 10.67
C GLN A 299 -35.07 15.18 10.64
N LYS A 300 -35.51 15.92 11.66
CA LYS A 300 -35.21 17.36 11.76
C LYS A 300 -33.70 17.63 11.82
N ILE A 301 -32.94 16.89 12.63
CA ILE A 301 -31.49 17.04 12.71
C ILE A 301 -30.84 16.76 11.36
N LEU A 302 -31.29 15.71 10.64
CA LEU A 302 -30.75 15.37 9.32
C LEU A 302 -31.06 16.46 8.28
N ASP A 303 -32.27 17.01 8.29
CA ASP A 303 -32.67 18.14 7.44
C ASP A 303 -31.85 19.39 7.78
N ASP A 304 -31.69 19.72 9.06
CA ASP A 304 -30.87 20.83 9.53
C ASP A 304 -29.40 20.66 9.11
N PHE A 305 -28.90 19.42 9.09
CA PHE A 305 -27.54 19.10 8.64
C PHE A 305 -27.39 19.33 7.13
N GLN A 306 -28.35 18.88 6.34
CA GLN A 306 -28.36 19.10 4.90
C GLN A 306 -28.47 20.59 4.56
N ASN A 307 -29.32 21.32 5.28
CA ASN A 307 -29.47 22.76 5.16
C ASN A 307 -28.18 23.48 5.54
N PHE A 308 -27.48 23.02 6.58
CA PHE A 308 -26.19 23.56 6.98
C PHE A 308 -25.15 23.40 5.87
N ILE A 309 -24.95 22.18 5.34
CA ILE A 309 -23.93 21.94 4.30
C ILE A 309 -24.23 22.71 3.01
N THR A 310 -25.51 22.94 2.70
CA THR A 310 -25.92 23.72 1.52
C THR A 310 -26.07 25.23 1.80
N SER A 311 -25.82 25.67 3.03
CA SER A 311 -26.05 27.05 3.48
C SER A 311 -25.11 28.06 2.81
N PRO A 312 -25.54 29.34 2.69
CA PRO A 312 -24.67 30.42 2.22
C PRO A 312 -23.38 30.54 3.03
N SER A 313 -23.42 30.29 4.35
CA SER A 313 -22.24 30.34 5.21
C SER A 313 -21.20 29.27 4.85
N VAL A 314 -21.63 28.04 4.55
CA VAL A 314 -20.71 26.98 4.10
C VAL A 314 -20.17 27.30 2.70
N ARG A 315 -21.00 27.85 1.80
CA ARG A 315 -20.53 28.31 0.48
C ARG A 315 -19.46 29.40 0.61
N GLU A 316 -19.68 30.38 1.48
CA GLU A 316 -18.70 31.45 1.74
C GLU A 316 -17.41 30.87 2.34
N GLN A 317 -17.50 29.92 3.28
CA GLN A 317 -16.32 29.22 3.82
C GLN A 317 -15.58 28.45 2.73
N VAL A 318 -16.28 27.76 1.83
CA VAL A 318 -15.71 27.06 0.67
C VAL A 318 -15.00 28.04 -0.27
N GLU A 319 -15.58 29.20 -0.54
CA GLU A 319 -14.92 30.27 -1.32
C GLU A 319 -13.67 30.80 -0.63
N GLN A 320 -13.68 30.93 0.70
CA GLN A 320 -12.51 31.34 1.49
C GLN A 320 -11.41 30.26 1.50
N ILE A 321 -11.78 28.97 1.55
CA ILE A 321 -10.85 27.84 1.40
C ILE A 321 -10.06 28.01 0.10
N ASN A 322 -10.74 28.30 -1.01
CA ASN A 322 -10.07 28.47 -2.31
C ASN A 322 -9.05 29.60 -2.32
N ARG A 323 -9.33 30.72 -1.65
CA ARG A 323 -8.41 31.87 -1.59
C ARG A 323 -7.21 31.61 -0.68
N THR A 324 -7.43 30.94 0.44
CA THR A 324 -6.40 30.74 1.49
C THR A 324 -5.52 29.51 1.24
N ALA A 325 -6.07 28.45 0.63
CA ALA A 325 -5.39 27.19 0.40
C ALA A 325 -4.05 27.38 -0.34
N ARG A 326 -4.01 28.21 -1.39
CA ARG A 326 -2.79 28.43 -2.18
C ARG A 326 -1.61 28.98 -1.36
N ARG A 327 -1.88 29.84 -0.37
CA ARG A 327 -0.82 30.41 0.48
C ARG A 327 -0.32 29.40 1.50
N GLN A 328 -1.23 28.70 2.18
CA GLN A 328 -0.85 27.70 3.19
C GLN A 328 -0.19 26.46 2.58
N ASN A 329 -0.53 26.12 1.34
CA ASN A 329 0.11 25.05 0.56
C ASN A 329 1.64 25.27 0.39
N LEU A 330 2.15 26.50 0.50
CA LEU A 330 3.58 26.78 0.42
C LEU A 330 4.35 26.44 1.71
N ASP A 331 3.68 26.30 2.85
CA ASP A 331 4.28 26.16 4.18
C ASP A 331 3.85 24.86 4.90
N LEU A 332 3.53 23.81 4.13
CA LEU A 332 3.14 22.54 4.71
C LEU A 332 4.32 21.86 5.40
N GLU A 333 4.20 21.55 6.69
CA GLU A 333 5.25 20.90 7.49
C GLU A 333 5.76 19.61 6.82
N SER A 334 4.84 18.77 6.33
CA SER A 334 5.21 17.51 5.67
C SER A 334 6.01 17.69 4.38
N LEU A 335 5.79 18.79 3.66
CA LEU A 335 6.58 19.12 2.48
C LEU A 335 7.94 19.68 2.89
N ASN A 336 7.97 20.57 3.88
CA ASN A 336 9.22 21.14 4.41
C ASN A 336 10.15 20.02 4.90
N GLU A 337 9.65 19.02 5.63
CA GLU A 337 10.43 17.83 6.02
C GLU A 337 11.05 17.11 4.82
N VAL A 338 10.31 16.93 3.71
CA VAL A 338 10.84 16.28 2.50
C VAL A 338 11.91 17.14 1.84
N ARG A 339 11.67 18.44 1.71
CA ARG A 339 12.59 19.40 1.09
C ARG A 339 13.90 19.52 1.87
N ASP A 340 13.81 19.57 3.20
CA ASP A 340 14.98 19.61 4.09
C ASP A 340 15.82 18.34 3.96
N ASN A 341 15.18 17.17 3.88
CA ASN A 341 15.91 15.91 3.62
C ASN A 341 16.61 15.96 2.25
N LEU A 342 15.96 16.48 1.21
CA LEU A 342 16.58 16.62 -0.11
C LEU A 342 17.76 17.61 -0.10
N ALA A 343 17.65 18.71 0.66
CA ALA A 343 18.70 19.72 0.78
C ALA A 343 19.97 19.18 1.48
N GLN A 344 19.82 18.18 2.35
CA GLN A 344 20.92 17.55 3.08
C GLN A 344 21.66 16.48 2.28
N LEU A 345 21.13 16.06 1.13
CA LEU A 345 21.77 15.03 0.32
C LEU A 345 23.05 15.55 -0.36
N PRO A 346 24.10 14.71 -0.44
CA PRO A 346 25.40 15.13 -1.00
C PRO A 346 25.32 15.45 -2.49
N GLN A 347 24.38 14.83 -3.20
CA GLN A 347 24.10 15.10 -4.61
C GLN A 347 22.74 15.81 -4.72
N LYS A 348 22.67 16.82 -5.60
CA LYS A 348 21.41 17.51 -5.90
C LYS A 348 20.38 16.52 -6.41
N SER A 349 19.41 16.23 -5.56
CA SER A 349 18.41 15.18 -5.78
C SER A 349 17.03 15.81 -5.83
N VAL A 350 16.19 15.30 -6.72
CA VAL A 350 14.79 15.71 -6.85
C VAL A 350 13.90 14.50 -6.73
N LEU A 351 12.72 14.70 -6.17
CA LEU A 351 11.74 13.64 -5.97
C LEU A 351 10.63 13.75 -7.01
N PHE A 352 10.42 12.68 -7.76
CA PHE A 352 9.56 12.63 -8.93
C PHE A 352 8.38 11.68 -8.69
N TYR A 353 7.17 12.25 -8.71
CA TYR A 353 5.90 11.56 -8.54
C TYR A 353 5.06 11.69 -9.82
N PRO A 354 4.95 10.65 -10.66
CA PRO A 354 3.84 10.54 -11.58
C PRO A 354 2.55 10.12 -10.84
N LEU A 355 1.40 10.53 -11.37
CA LEU A 355 0.08 10.04 -11.01
C LEU A 355 -0.72 9.73 -12.28
N VAL A 356 -1.08 8.46 -12.45
CA VAL A 356 -1.79 7.97 -13.64
C VAL A 356 -3.30 8.12 -13.44
N LEU A 357 -3.89 9.14 -14.06
CA LEU A 357 -5.34 9.33 -14.09
C LEU A 357 -5.96 8.62 -15.30
N LYS A 358 -7.26 8.79 -15.52
CA LYS A 358 -7.97 8.13 -16.62
C LYS A 358 -7.56 8.73 -17.98
N ASP A 359 -7.61 10.06 -18.06
CA ASP A 359 -7.43 10.80 -19.32
C ASP A 359 -6.15 11.68 -19.33
N SER A 360 -5.38 11.66 -18.23
CA SER A 360 -4.12 12.40 -18.11
C SER A 360 -3.08 11.67 -17.26
N LEU A 361 -1.84 12.12 -17.40
CA LEU A 361 -0.71 11.82 -16.53
C LEU A 361 -0.28 13.11 -15.85
N GLU A 362 -0.35 13.12 -14.51
CA GLU A 362 0.05 14.27 -13.70
C GLU A 362 1.47 14.04 -13.18
N LEU A 363 2.35 15.02 -13.36
CA LEU A 363 3.75 14.95 -12.96
C LEU A 363 4.00 15.97 -11.86
N VAL A 364 4.47 15.51 -10.70
CA VAL A 364 4.90 16.38 -9.60
C VAL A 364 6.38 16.17 -9.33
N LEU A 365 7.12 17.28 -9.30
CA LEU A 365 8.54 17.33 -8.99
C LEU A 365 8.75 18.14 -7.72
N VAL A 366 9.39 17.55 -6.71
CA VAL A 366 9.80 18.24 -5.49
C VAL A 366 11.30 18.49 -5.54
N THR A 367 11.68 19.74 -5.36
CA THR A 367 13.08 20.19 -5.25
C THR A 367 13.35 20.67 -3.82
N PRO A 368 14.62 20.76 -3.39
CA PRO A 368 14.93 21.35 -2.09
C PRO A 368 14.52 22.83 -2.00
N GLU A 369 14.77 23.63 -3.05
CA GLU A 369 14.74 25.09 -2.95
C GLU A 369 13.44 25.74 -3.44
N SER A 370 12.57 25.02 -4.16
CA SER A 370 11.32 25.58 -4.70
C SER A 370 10.07 24.83 -4.22
N PRO A 371 8.89 25.48 -4.25
CA PRO A 371 7.63 24.75 -4.13
C PRO A 371 7.52 23.62 -5.19
N PRO A 372 6.74 22.57 -4.92
CA PRO A 372 6.52 21.48 -5.86
C PRO A 372 6.02 21.99 -7.21
N ILE A 373 6.63 21.48 -8.27
CA ILE A 373 6.32 21.81 -9.66
C ILE A 373 5.35 20.77 -10.18
N HIS A 374 4.31 21.22 -10.88
CA HIS A 374 3.30 20.36 -11.49
C HIS A 374 3.21 20.58 -13.01
N ARG A 375 3.08 19.48 -13.75
CA ARG A 375 2.80 19.46 -15.20
C ARG A 375 1.73 18.40 -15.48
N THR A 376 0.78 18.75 -16.34
CA THR A 376 -0.23 17.82 -16.86
C THR A 376 0.15 17.38 -18.27
N VAL A 377 0.06 16.08 -18.53
CA VAL A 377 0.29 15.50 -19.84
C VAL A 377 -0.99 14.82 -20.31
N ALA A 378 -1.51 15.25 -21.46
CA ALA A 378 -2.71 14.68 -22.06
C ALA A 378 -2.38 13.30 -22.67
N VAL A 379 -2.58 12.24 -21.88
CA VAL A 379 -2.45 10.86 -22.31
C VAL A 379 -3.45 10.00 -21.57
N LYS A 380 -4.25 9.24 -22.30
CA LYS A 380 -5.17 8.26 -21.72
C LYS A 380 -4.40 7.11 -21.10
N ARG A 381 -4.87 6.62 -19.95
CA ARG A 381 -4.29 5.48 -19.24
C ARG A 381 -4.10 4.27 -20.15
N GLU A 382 -5.06 4.00 -21.03
CA GLU A 382 -5.00 2.86 -21.95
C GLU A 382 -3.82 3.00 -22.93
N ASN A 383 -3.56 4.21 -23.41
CA ASN A 383 -2.44 4.46 -24.32
C ASN A 383 -1.10 4.39 -23.58
N LEU A 384 -1.03 4.95 -22.38
CA LEU A 384 0.15 4.86 -21.52
C LEU A 384 0.50 3.38 -21.23
N ASN A 385 -0.48 2.59 -20.81
CA ASN A 385 -0.30 1.17 -20.49
C ASN A 385 0.11 0.35 -21.71
N LYS A 386 -0.43 0.64 -22.90
CA LYS A 386 0.00 0.01 -24.16
C LYS A 386 1.48 0.31 -24.46
N THR A 387 1.92 1.56 -24.31
CA THR A 387 3.32 1.94 -24.52
C THR A 387 4.24 1.30 -23.48
N ILE A 388 3.83 1.22 -22.21
CA ILE A 388 4.55 0.52 -21.14
C ILE A 388 4.76 -0.95 -21.51
N LEU A 389 3.70 -1.63 -21.97
CA LEU A 389 3.79 -3.03 -22.38
C LEU A 389 4.74 -3.21 -23.59
N ALA A 390 4.65 -2.32 -24.58
CA ALA A 390 5.55 -2.33 -25.73
C ALA A 390 7.01 -2.10 -25.33
N PHE A 391 7.26 -1.15 -24.42
CA PHE A 391 8.58 -0.85 -23.89
C PHE A 391 9.18 -2.05 -23.16
N ARG A 392 8.43 -2.63 -22.23
CA ARG A 392 8.86 -3.81 -21.49
C ARG A 392 9.15 -4.99 -22.42
N LYS A 393 8.28 -5.26 -23.40
CA LYS A 393 8.50 -6.32 -24.39
C LYS A 393 9.79 -6.10 -25.18
N ALA A 394 10.07 -4.86 -25.59
CA ALA A 394 11.29 -4.54 -26.34
C ALA A 394 12.56 -4.63 -25.46
N LEU A 395 12.46 -4.40 -24.15
CA LEU A 395 13.58 -4.59 -23.21
C LEU A 395 13.82 -6.04 -22.82
N GLN A 396 12.90 -6.96 -23.14
CA GLN A 396 13.01 -8.39 -22.84
C GLN A 396 13.53 -9.21 -24.03
N ASP A 397 13.67 -8.60 -25.20
CA ASP A 397 14.17 -9.26 -26.41
C ASP A 397 15.21 -8.36 -27.07
N PRO A 398 16.51 -8.74 -27.05
CA PRO A 398 17.58 -7.90 -27.58
C PRO A 398 17.48 -7.64 -29.10
N ARG A 399 16.60 -8.36 -29.81
CA ARG A 399 16.33 -8.17 -31.25
C ARG A 399 15.35 -7.03 -31.52
N LEU A 400 14.61 -6.56 -30.51
CA LEU A 400 13.61 -5.51 -30.66
C LEU A 400 14.18 -4.13 -30.33
N ASP A 401 13.75 -3.11 -31.07
CA ASP A 401 14.17 -1.72 -30.79
C ASP A 401 13.34 -1.10 -29.66
N ALA A 402 13.94 -1.02 -28.47
CA ALA A 402 13.33 -0.35 -27.32
C ALA A 402 13.28 1.18 -27.45
N LYS A 403 14.03 1.81 -28.37
CA LYS A 403 14.14 3.28 -28.45
C LYS A 403 12.85 3.97 -28.88
N ILE A 404 11.97 3.30 -29.63
CA ILE A 404 10.68 3.88 -30.05
C ILE A 404 9.76 4.08 -28.83
N PRO A 405 9.38 3.02 -28.10
CA PRO A 405 8.55 3.19 -26.92
C PRO A 405 9.27 3.96 -25.79
N ALA A 406 10.60 3.84 -25.67
CA ALA A 406 11.39 4.63 -24.71
C ALA A 406 11.31 6.14 -24.97
N ARG A 407 11.33 6.58 -26.23
CA ARG A 407 11.14 8.00 -26.61
C ARG A 407 9.74 8.48 -26.25
N GLN A 408 8.72 7.70 -26.56
CA GLN A 408 7.36 8.08 -26.23
C GLN A 408 7.15 8.25 -24.72
N LEU A 409 7.72 7.35 -23.91
CA LEU A 409 7.67 7.46 -22.45
C LEU A 409 8.52 8.63 -21.94
N TYR A 410 9.68 8.91 -22.54
CA TYR A 410 10.46 10.10 -22.25
C TYR A 410 9.66 11.39 -22.46
N ASP A 411 8.97 11.48 -23.61
CA ASP A 411 8.18 12.63 -24.02
C ASP A 411 7.02 12.90 -23.06
N TRP A 412 6.48 11.85 -22.44
CA TRP A 412 5.43 11.99 -21.44
C TRP A 412 5.94 12.19 -20.01
N LEU A 413 7.07 11.59 -19.62
CA LEU A 413 7.49 11.58 -18.20
C LEU A 413 8.54 12.64 -17.88
N ILE A 414 9.47 12.91 -18.80
CA ILE A 414 10.68 13.72 -18.52
C ILE A 414 10.69 15.02 -19.31
N ARG A 415 10.35 14.99 -20.61
CA ARG A 415 10.35 16.20 -21.47
C ARG A 415 9.60 17.39 -20.86
N PRO A 416 8.40 17.23 -20.26
CA PRO A 416 7.67 18.36 -19.66
C PRO A 416 8.38 19.01 -18.47
N LEU A 417 9.36 18.31 -17.87
CA LEU A 417 10.11 18.72 -16.68
C LEU A 417 11.59 19.02 -16.99
N GLU A 418 12.07 18.90 -18.24
CA GLU A 418 13.50 19.04 -18.57
C GLU A 418 14.10 20.37 -18.10
N ASN A 419 13.38 21.48 -18.32
CA ASN A 419 13.82 22.80 -17.88
C ASN A 419 13.87 22.90 -16.36
N ASP A 420 12.87 22.34 -15.66
CA ASP A 420 12.78 22.34 -14.20
C ASP A 420 13.94 21.53 -13.59
N LEU A 421 14.21 20.34 -14.15
CA LEU A 421 15.34 19.48 -13.77
C LEU A 421 16.69 20.17 -13.97
N LYS A 422 16.84 20.89 -15.10
CA LYS A 422 18.05 21.66 -15.40
C LYS A 422 18.25 22.82 -14.44
N GLN A 423 17.20 23.57 -14.13
CA GLN A 423 17.24 24.70 -13.20
C GLN A 423 17.56 24.25 -11.76
N ALA A 424 16.98 23.12 -11.33
CA ALA A 424 17.33 22.51 -10.05
C ALA A 424 18.78 21.98 -10.00
N GLY A 425 19.43 21.81 -11.16
CA GLY A 425 20.75 21.19 -11.26
C GLY A 425 20.73 19.72 -10.85
N ALA A 426 19.61 19.04 -11.08
CA ALA A 426 19.38 17.67 -10.62
C ALA A 426 20.45 16.71 -11.16
N LYS A 427 20.97 15.86 -10.28
CA LYS A 427 21.90 14.76 -10.59
C LYS A 427 21.27 13.40 -10.31
N THR A 428 20.37 13.34 -9.35
CA THR A 428 19.64 12.14 -8.99
C THR A 428 18.13 12.35 -9.09
N LEU A 429 17.44 11.43 -9.75
CA LEU A 429 15.99 11.33 -9.74
C LEU A 429 15.58 10.27 -8.72
N ILE A 430 14.94 10.70 -7.64
CA ILE A 430 14.27 9.81 -6.71
C ILE A 430 12.88 9.56 -7.27
N TYR A 431 12.60 8.34 -7.70
CA TYR A 431 11.40 7.99 -8.45
C TYR A 431 10.40 7.23 -7.57
N ALA A 432 9.19 7.78 -7.44
CA ALA A 432 8.08 7.18 -6.71
C ALA A 432 6.97 6.77 -7.71
N PRO A 433 7.13 5.64 -8.41
CA PRO A 433 6.26 5.23 -9.52
C PRO A 433 4.81 4.99 -9.09
N ASP A 434 3.91 5.20 -10.05
CA ASP A 434 2.48 5.00 -9.90
C ASP A 434 1.93 4.01 -10.93
N ASN A 435 1.06 3.10 -10.48
CA ASN A 435 0.38 2.13 -11.35
C ASN A 435 1.40 1.34 -12.23
N GLN A 436 1.07 1.03 -13.48
CA GLN A 436 1.95 0.28 -14.39
C GLN A 436 3.30 0.93 -14.69
N LEU A 437 3.52 2.20 -14.33
CA LEU A 437 4.85 2.82 -14.42
C LEU A 437 5.88 2.20 -13.46
N ARG A 438 5.44 1.33 -12.54
CA ARG A 438 6.32 0.48 -11.71
C ARG A 438 7.05 -0.59 -12.51
N TYR A 439 6.52 -0.97 -13.67
CA TYR A 439 7.10 -2.02 -14.52
C TYR A 439 8.13 -1.51 -15.53
N ILE A 440 8.47 -0.22 -15.51
CA ILE A 440 9.46 0.35 -16.43
C ILE A 440 10.71 0.80 -15.67
N PRO A 441 11.91 0.53 -16.20
CA PRO A 441 13.13 1.12 -15.68
C PRO A 441 13.31 2.52 -16.24
N LEU A 442 13.15 3.54 -15.38
CA LEU A 442 13.29 4.95 -15.80
C LEU A 442 14.66 5.24 -16.43
N ALA A 443 15.70 4.51 -16.00
CA ALA A 443 17.05 4.52 -16.54
C ALA A 443 17.12 4.32 -18.07
N ALA A 444 16.20 3.54 -18.65
CA ALA A 444 16.18 3.19 -20.06
C ALA A 444 15.22 4.04 -20.91
N LEU A 445 14.70 5.15 -20.39
CA LEU A 445 14.07 6.15 -21.25
C LEU A 445 15.12 6.77 -22.19
N TYR A 446 14.69 7.19 -23.39
CA TYR A 446 15.63 7.59 -24.46
C TYR A 446 15.26 8.94 -25.06
N ASN A 447 16.23 9.86 -25.16
CA ASN A 447 16.07 11.16 -25.82
C ASN A 447 17.21 11.47 -26.81
N GLY A 448 17.85 10.44 -27.36
CA GLY A 448 19.14 10.52 -28.08
C GLY A 448 20.30 9.93 -27.25
N LYS A 449 20.14 9.93 -25.93
CA LYS A 449 20.92 9.14 -24.96
C LYS A 449 19.96 8.45 -23.98
N TRP A 450 20.44 7.41 -23.31
CA TRP A 450 19.67 6.78 -22.23
C TRP A 450 19.62 7.70 -21.00
N LEU A 451 18.49 7.74 -20.29
CA LEU A 451 18.30 8.65 -19.16
C LEU A 451 19.34 8.43 -18.06
N VAL A 452 19.77 7.18 -17.85
CA VAL A 452 20.84 6.81 -16.91
C VAL A 452 22.17 7.52 -17.18
N GLN A 453 22.44 7.95 -18.43
CA GLN A 453 23.63 8.74 -18.74
C GLN A 453 23.53 10.19 -18.21
N SER A 454 22.31 10.66 -17.91
CA SER A 454 22.03 12.02 -17.44
C SER A 454 21.76 12.10 -15.94
N PHE A 455 21.06 11.12 -15.36
CA PHE A 455 20.76 11.07 -13.93
C PHE A 455 21.08 9.72 -13.29
N ALA A 456 21.46 9.72 -12.01
CA ALA A 456 21.32 8.53 -11.17
C ALA A 456 19.84 8.32 -10.85
N ILE A 457 19.37 7.08 -10.84
CA ILE A 457 17.95 6.76 -10.59
C ILE A 457 17.85 5.94 -9.30
N ASN A 458 17.08 6.44 -8.33
CA ASN A 458 16.79 5.73 -7.09
C ASN A 458 15.27 5.58 -6.94
N HIS A 459 14.76 4.36 -6.81
CA HIS A 459 13.33 4.14 -6.60
C HIS A 459 13.01 4.16 -5.12
N ILE A 460 11.80 4.59 -4.77
CA ILE A 460 11.29 4.47 -3.42
C ILE A 460 9.88 3.91 -3.41
N THR A 461 9.57 3.22 -2.33
CA THR A 461 8.21 2.81 -2.01
C THR A 461 7.34 4.03 -1.69
N SER A 462 7.81 4.85 -0.76
CA SER A 462 7.19 6.10 -0.31
C SER A 462 8.23 6.91 0.45
N ALA A 463 8.20 8.24 0.33
CA ALA A 463 9.05 9.15 1.08
C ALA A 463 8.70 9.11 2.58
N SER A 464 7.44 8.91 2.95
CA SER A 464 7.03 8.73 4.36
C SER A 464 7.60 7.48 5.02
N LEU A 465 7.98 6.48 4.22
CA LEU A 465 8.54 5.21 4.70
C LEU A 465 10.06 5.12 4.52
N THR A 466 10.68 6.11 3.86
CA THR A 466 12.12 6.10 3.54
C THR A 466 12.86 7.15 4.35
N ASN A 467 13.98 6.77 4.96
CA ASN A 467 14.87 7.70 5.64
C ASN A 467 16.10 7.97 4.77
N PHE A 468 16.12 9.10 4.08
CA PHE A 468 17.22 9.52 3.21
C PHE A 468 18.47 10.00 3.96
N ASN A 469 18.35 10.38 5.24
CA ASN A 469 19.45 10.97 6.00
C ASN A 469 20.35 9.91 6.66
N THR A 470 20.20 8.63 6.29
CA THR A 470 21.07 7.57 6.82
C THR A 470 22.37 7.60 6.02
N PRO A 471 23.53 7.84 6.65
CA PRO A 471 24.79 7.90 5.92
C PRO A 471 25.18 6.52 5.37
N PRO A 472 25.86 6.46 4.21
CA PRO A 472 26.38 5.21 3.65
C PRO A 472 27.33 4.50 4.62
N LYS A 473 27.30 3.16 4.66
CA LYS A 473 28.31 2.38 5.38
C LYS A 473 29.55 2.21 4.51
N SER A 474 30.71 2.68 5.01
CA SER A 474 31.95 2.70 4.23
C SER A 474 32.66 1.34 4.11
N LYS A 475 32.49 0.42 5.09
CA LYS A 475 33.11 -0.91 5.06
C LYS A 475 32.12 -1.97 4.62
N LEU A 476 32.36 -2.56 3.45
CA LEU A 476 31.59 -3.68 2.93
C LEU A 476 31.95 -4.98 3.68
N ARG A 477 30.95 -5.64 4.25
CA ARG A 477 30.99 -7.04 4.68
C ARG A 477 29.90 -7.74 3.89
N VAL A 478 30.28 -8.68 3.03
CA VAL A 478 29.36 -9.27 2.06
C VAL A 478 29.15 -10.75 2.35
N LEU A 479 27.90 -11.16 2.37
CA LEU A 479 27.50 -12.56 2.16
C LEU A 479 26.95 -12.65 0.74
N ALA A 480 27.60 -13.47 -0.07
CA ALA A 480 27.23 -13.72 -1.46
C ALA A 480 26.82 -15.19 -1.62
N ALA A 481 25.63 -15.43 -2.15
CA ALA A 481 25.12 -16.77 -2.35
C ALA A 481 24.56 -16.97 -3.75
N ALA A 482 24.67 -18.18 -4.29
CA ALA A 482 24.21 -18.49 -5.64
C ALA A 482 23.54 -19.86 -5.75
N PHE A 483 22.58 -19.95 -6.68
CA PHE A 483 21.98 -21.19 -7.16
C PHE A 483 22.54 -21.50 -8.55
N THR A 484 23.52 -22.39 -8.62
CA THR A 484 24.34 -22.63 -9.81
C THR A 484 23.97 -23.92 -10.54
N GLU A 485 23.49 -24.92 -9.81
CA GLU A 485 23.13 -26.23 -10.36
C GLU A 485 21.87 -26.82 -9.73
N GLY A 486 21.15 -27.66 -10.49
CA GLY A 486 19.93 -28.33 -10.07
C GLY A 486 18.67 -27.84 -10.80
N ASP A 487 17.59 -28.61 -10.69
CA ASP A 487 16.29 -28.30 -11.30
C ASP A 487 15.19 -28.42 -10.24
N TYR A 488 14.49 -27.32 -9.98
CA TYR A 488 13.42 -27.24 -9.00
C TYR A 488 12.11 -26.80 -9.65
N THR A 489 11.02 -27.44 -9.25
CA THR A 489 9.67 -27.03 -9.68
C THR A 489 8.94 -26.40 -8.51
N VAL A 490 8.47 -25.17 -8.68
CA VAL A 490 7.67 -24.45 -7.69
C VAL A 490 6.24 -24.32 -8.19
N THR A 491 5.29 -24.72 -7.34
CA THR A 491 3.86 -24.54 -7.61
C THR A 491 3.40 -23.20 -7.04
N VAL A 492 2.85 -22.34 -7.90
CA VAL A 492 2.21 -21.06 -7.56
C VAL A 492 0.75 -21.11 -8.02
N GLY A 493 -0.17 -21.13 -7.05
CA GLY A 493 -1.58 -21.41 -7.33
C GLY A 493 -1.76 -22.77 -8.01
N SER A 494 -2.26 -22.77 -9.25
CA SER A 494 -2.46 -23.97 -10.08
C SER A 494 -1.37 -24.18 -11.15
N ARG A 495 -0.35 -23.31 -11.20
CA ARG A 495 0.70 -23.33 -12.22
C ARG A 495 2.01 -23.83 -11.62
N GLN A 496 2.74 -24.63 -12.38
CA GLN A 496 4.10 -25.03 -12.06
C GLN A 496 5.09 -24.21 -12.86
N PHE A 497 6.14 -23.77 -12.18
CA PHE A 497 7.26 -23.03 -12.75
C PHE A 497 8.53 -23.82 -12.49
N ALA A 498 9.29 -24.10 -13.55
CA ALA A 498 10.56 -24.81 -13.45
C ALA A 498 11.70 -23.79 -13.41
N PHE A 499 12.64 -24.01 -12.48
CA PHE A 499 13.81 -23.19 -12.26
C PHE A 499 15.05 -24.08 -12.33
N SER A 500 15.93 -23.79 -13.28
CA SER A 500 17.23 -24.43 -13.40
C SER A 500 18.32 -23.58 -12.76
N GLY A 501 19.44 -24.21 -12.41
CA GLY A 501 20.65 -23.53 -11.97
C GLY A 501 21.13 -22.46 -12.96
N LEU A 502 21.78 -21.43 -12.43
CA LEU A 502 22.31 -20.27 -13.15
C LEU A 502 23.83 -20.42 -13.32
N PRO A 503 24.34 -20.82 -14.50
CA PRO A 503 25.76 -21.14 -14.68
C PRO A 503 26.72 -19.98 -14.38
N PHE A 504 26.31 -18.73 -14.61
CA PHE A 504 27.13 -17.55 -14.35
C PHE A 504 26.96 -16.97 -12.95
N ALA A 505 25.92 -17.36 -12.20
CA ALA A 505 25.74 -16.94 -10.80
C ALA A 505 26.92 -17.35 -9.90
N GLY A 506 27.52 -18.52 -10.16
CA GLY A 506 28.75 -18.93 -9.46
C GLY A 506 29.94 -18.03 -9.78
N GLN A 507 30.10 -17.67 -11.05
CA GLN A 507 31.14 -16.74 -11.50
C GLN A 507 30.94 -15.32 -10.95
N GLU A 508 29.68 -14.87 -10.84
CA GLU A 508 29.30 -13.60 -10.21
C GLU A 508 29.76 -13.55 -8.74
N VAL A 509 29.46 -14.59 -7.96
CA VAL A 509 29.87 -14.70 -6.55
C VAL A 509 31.40 -14.75 -6.40
N GLU A 510 32.10 -15.50 -7.27
CA GLU A 510 33.56 -15.57 -7.25
C GLU A 510 34.21 -14.22 -7.59
N THR A 511 33.70 -13.53 -8.61
CA THR A 511 34.24 -12.23 -9.02
C THR A 511 34.00 -11.17 -7.95
N LEU A 512 32.83 -11.17 -7.32
CA LEU A 512 32.53 -10.32 -6.17
C LEU A 512 33.53 -10.58 -5.03
N ALA A 513 33.79 -11.84 -4.68
CA ALA A 513 34.70 -12.18 -3.60
C ALA A 513 36.16 -11.75 -3.86
N GLN A 514 36.58 -11.72 -5.13
CA GLN A 514 37.89 -11.18 -5.53
C GLN A 514 37.95 -9.65 -5.38
N GLN A 515 36.85 -8.95 -5.70
CA GLN A 515 36.77 -7.50 -5.61
C GLN A 515 36.60 -7.00 -4.18
N VAL A 516 35.92 -7.76 -3.33
CA VAL A 516 35.66 -7.43 -1.93
C VAL A 516 36.21 -8.53 -1.01
N PRO A 517 37.49 -8.41 -0.60
CA PRO A 517 38.13 -9.40 0.26
C PRO A 517 37.36 -9.62 1.57
N GLY A 518 37.21 -10.89 1.97
CA GLY A 518 36.44 -11.28 3.16
C GLY A 518 34.95 -11.51 2.89
N THR A 519 34.53 -11.55 1.61
CA THR A 519 33.20 -12.02 1.22
C THR A 519 33.01 -13.49 1.60
N ILE A 520 31.91 -13.80 2.26
CA ILE A 520 31.49 -15.18 2.55
C ILE A 520 30.65 -15.68 1.38
N LYS A 521 30.95 -16.90 0.91
CA LYS A 521 30.31 -17.54 -0.24
C LYS A 521 29.46 -18.72 0.20
N LEU A 522 28.22 -18.81 -0.28
CA LEU A 522 27.33 -19.97 -0.10
C LEU A 522 26.80 -20.41 -1.46
N LEU A 523 27.11 -21.63 -1.89
CA LEU A 523 26.67 -22.15 -3.20
C LEU A 523 25.73 -23.34 -2.98
N ASP A 524 24.68 -23.42 -3.79
CA ASP A 524 23.79 -24.58 -3.92
C ASP A 524 23.30 -25.11 -2.56
N ALA A 525 23.63 -26.34 -2.18
CA ALA A 525 23.20 -26.92 -0.90
C ALA A 525 23.64 -26.11 0.33
N ALA A 526 24.77 -25.40 0.26
CA ALA A 526 25.22 -24.50 1.33
C ALA A 526 24.40 -23.21 1.40
N PHE A 527 23.81 -22.79 0.28
CA PHE A 527 22.81 -21.73 0.22
C PHE A 527 21.42 -22.30 0.57
N SER A 528 21.21 -22.59 1.85
CA SER A 528 19.93 -23.08 2.41
C SER A 528 19.33 -22.09 3.40
N ARG A 529 18.04 -22.25 3.74
CA ARG A 529 17.39 -21.36 4.72
C ARG A 529 18.08 -21.42 6.08
N GLN A 530 18.40 -22.64 6.53
CA GLN A 530 18.99 -22.90 7.82
C GLN A 530 20.42 -22.33 7.93
N ALA A 531 21.23 -22.47 6.88
CA ALA A 531 22.59 -21.96 6.88
C ALA A 531 22.65 -20.43 6.70
N THR A 532 21.71 -19.86 5.94
CA THR A 532 21.83 -18.47 5.47
C THR A 532 21.13 -17.47 6.40
N ILE A 533 19.87 -17.72 6.77
CA ILE A 533 19.02 -16.72 7.46
C ILE A 533 19.59 -16.27 8.82
N PRO A 534 20.08 -17.16 9.70
CA PRO A 534 20.54 -16.77 11.04
C PRO A 534 21.73 -15.79 11.05
N GLN A 535 22.55 -15.76 10.00
CA GLN A 535 23.76 -14.94 9.93
C GLN A 535 23.60 -13.65 9.11
N LEU A 536 22.44 -13.39 8.50
CA LEU A 536 22.28 -12.26 7.56
C LEU A 536 22.62 -10.90 8.18
N ASP A 537 22.28 -10.67 9.46
CA ASP A 537 22.55 -9.38 10.11
C ASP A 537 24.05 -9.15 10.36
N ASP A 538 24.90 -10.16 10.24
CA ASP A 538 26.35 -10.00 10.43
C ASP A 538 27.03 -9.29 9.27
N TYR A 539 26.31 -9.00 8.20
CA TYR A 539 26.83 -8.39 6.98
C TYR A 539 26.25 -7.00 6.76
N THR A 540 26.89 -6.22 5.89
CA THR A 540 26.35 -4.94 5.41
C THR A 540 25.75 -5.08 4.01
N VAL A 541 26.12 -6.11 3.27
CA VAL A 541 25.54 -6.44 1.97
C VAL A 541 25.18 -7.92 1.94
N ILE A 542 23.96 -8.21 1.51
CA ILE A 542 23.50 -9.56 1.19
C ILE A 542 23.31 -9.61 -0.32
N HIS A 543 23.98 -10.54 -0.99
CA HIS A 543 23.91 -10.73 -2.43
C HIS A 543 23.43 -12.14 -2.73
N PHE A 544 22.26 -12.28 -3.36
CA PHE A 544 21.73 -13.56 -3.80
C PHE A 544 21.60 -13.57 -5.33
N ALA A 545 22.45 -14.36 -5.97
CA ALA A 545 22.37 -14.71 -7.38
C ALA A 545 21.50 -15.95 -7.57
N THR A 546 20.18 -15.72 -7.50
CA THR A 546 19.18 -16.77 -7.50
C THR A 546 17.84 -16.28 -8.04
N HIS A 547 16.98 -17.22 -8.43
CA HIS A 547 15.62 -16.95 -8.83
C HIS A 547 14.81 -16.37 -7.67
N ALA A 548 14.12 -15.28 -7.95
CA ALA A 548 13.08 -14.74 -7.08
C ALA A 548 11.89 -14.30 -7.91
N ALA A 549 10.70 -14.55 -7.38
CA ALA A 549 9.46 -14.56 -8.12
C ALA A 549 8.45 -13.63 -7.44
N PHE A 550 8.05 -12.54 -8.10
CA PHE A 550 7.00 -11.65 -7.60
C PHE A 550 5.68 -11.85 -8.35
N VAL A 551 4.72 -12.41 -7.62
CA VAL A 551 3.42 -12.88 -8.14
C VAL A 551 2.37 -11.78 -8.00
N VAL A 552 1.71 -11.47 -9.12
CA VAL A 552 0.71 -10.41 -9.21
C VAL A 552 -0.51 -10.76 -8.34
N GLY A 553 -0.87 -9.86 -7.45
CA GLY A 553 -2.07 -9.98 -6.59
C GLY A 553 -2.02 -11.09 -5.53
N LYS A 554 -0.90 -11.80 -5.39
CA LYS A 554 -0.71 -12.88 -4.40
C LYS A 554 0.66 -12.78 -3.72
N PRO A 555 0.83 -11.89 -2.73
CA PRO A 555 2.12 -11.72 -2.05
C PRO A 555 2.61 -13.01 -1.37
N GLU A 556 1.71 -13.85 -0.86
CA GLU A 556 2.05 -15.12 -0.21
C GLU A 556 2.66 -16.16 -1.16
N ASP A 557 2.39 -16.02 -2.45
CA ASP A 557 2.96 -16.87 -3.51
C ASP A 557 4.29 -16.30 -4.04
N SER A 558 4.70 -15.10 -3.64
CA SER A 558 5.97 -14.50 -4.04
C SER A 558 7.12 -15.02 -3.16
N PHE A 559 8.26 -15.38 -3.75
CA PHE A 559 9.35 -16.07 -3.04
C PHE A 559 10.76 -15.76 -3.55
N ILE A 560 11.75 -16.07 -2.71
CA ILE A 560 13.17 -16.20 -3.06
C ILE A 560 13.50 -17.71 -3.02
N LEU A 561 14.12 -18.24 -4.07
CA LEU A 561 14.57 -19.63 -4.15
C LEU A 561 16.01 -19.74 -3.62
N PHE A 562 16.25 -20.71 -2.75
CA PHE A 562 17.56 -21.03 -2.22
C PHE A 562 18.23 -22.09 -3.11
N GLY A 563 19.56 -22.16 -3.08
CA GLY A 563 20.33 -23.15 -3.84
C GLY A 563 20.05 -24.60 -3.40
N SER A 564 19.50 -24.78 -2.19
CA SER A 564 18.98 -26.07 -1.71
C SER A 564 17.63 -26.48 -2.32
N GLY A 565 16.98 -25.61 -3.09
CA GLY A 565 15.61 -25.77 -3.59
C GLY A 565 14.51 -25.34 -2.61
N GLU A 566 14.87 -24.93 -1.40
CA GLU A 566 13.94 -24.35 -0.44
C GLU A 566 13.50 -22.94 -0.87
N ARG A 567 12.33 -22.49 -0.41
CA ARG A 567 11.81 -21.14 -0.69
C ARG A 567 11.57 -20.33 0.57
N ALA A 568 11.84 -19.03 0.49
CA ALA A 568 11.36 -18.04 1.46
C ALA A 568 10.32 -17.14 0.80
N THR A 569 9.08 -17.17 1.29
CA THR A 569 8.00 -16.28 0.83
C THR A 569 8.19 -14.85 1.32
N LEU A 570 7.45 -13.88 0.77
CA LEU A 570 7.40 -12.53 1.35
C LEU A 570 6.99 -12.52 2.83
N ARG A 571 6.18 -13.50 3.27
CA ARG A 571 5.81 -13.65 4.68
C ARG A 571 6.98 -14.18 5.52
N ASP A 572 7.82 -15.06 4.97
CA ASP A 572 9.05 -15.50 5.64
C ASP A 572 10.03 -14.33 5.77
N VAL A 573 10.26 -13.57 4.69
CA VAL A 573 11.13 -12.39 4.66
C VAL A 573 10.72 -11.35 5.70
N ALA A 574 9.40 -11.16 5.89
CA ALA A 574 8.88 -10.23 6.90
C ALA A 574 9.27 -10.58 8.36
N THR A 575 9.79 -11.78 8.62
CA THR A 575 10.30 -12.20 9.94
C THR A 575 11.81 -12.04 10.10
N TRP A 576 12.52 -11.68 9.03
CA TRP A 576 13.97 -11.46 9.07
C TRP A 576 14.30 -10.16 9.81
N SER A 577 15.50 -10.13 10.40
CA SER A 577 16.05 -8.94 11.07
C SER A 577 17.39 -8.58 10.43
N LEU A 578 17.40 -7.48 9.67
CA LEU A 578 18.54 -6.97 8.93
C LEU A 578 18.90 -5.50 9.29
N PRO A 579 18.84 -5.04 10.55
CA PRO A 579 19.11 -3.64 10.90
C PRO A 579 20.52 -3.17 10.53
N ARG A 580 21.49 -4.08 10.41
CA ARG A 580 22.87 -3.75 10.03
C ARG A 580 23.13 -3.80 8.52
N VAL A 581 22.20 -4.35 7.73
CA VAL A 581 22.33 -4.48 6.27
C VAL A 581 21.99 -3.15 5.59
N ASP A 582 22.87 -2.72 4.69
CA ASP A 582 22.69 -1.51 3.89
C ASP A 582 22.08 -1.81 2.50
N LEU A 583 22.38 -2.99 1.96
CA LEU A 583 21.93 -3.41 0.63
C LEU A 583 21.63 -4.91 0.59
N VAL A 584 20.46 -5.26 0.08
CA VAL A 584 20.12 -6.61 -0.38
C VAL A 584 20.11 -6.61 -1.91
N VAL A 585 20.82 -7.53 -2.57
CA VAL A 585 20.81 -7.68 -4.03
C VAL A 585 20.18 -9.03 -4.36
N LEU A 586 19.17 -9.01 -5.22
CA LEU A 586 18.64 -10.20 -5.87
C LEU A 586 18.93 -10.06 -7.38
N SER A 587 19.98 -10.73 -7.86
CA SER A 587 20.49 -10.49 -9.22
C SER A 587 19.72 -11.25 -10.31
N ALA A 588 18.89 -12.24 -9.96
CA ALA A 588 18.05 -12.99 -10.91
C ALA A 588 16.55 -13.01 -10.53
N CYS A 589 15.99 -11.84 -10.18
CA CYS A 589 14.54 -11.69 -9.97
C CYS A 589 13.74 -11.70 -11.28
N GLU A 590 12.52 -12.19 -11.20
CA GLU A 590 11.47 -11.99 -12.19
C GLU A 590 10.18 -11.48 -11.54
N THR A 591 9.61 -10.42 -12.12
CA THR A 591 8.34 -9.85 -11.67
C THR A 591 7.25 -10.05 -12.72
N GLY A 592 5.99 -10.17 -12.28
CA GLY A 592 4.86 -10.34 -13.19
C GLY A 592 4.56 -11.80 -13.55
N LEU A 593 4.98 -12.75 -12.70
CA LEU A 593 4.62 -14.16 -12.86
C LEU A 593 3.08 -14.30 -12.83
N GLY A 594 2.54 -14.95 -13.87
CA GLY A 594 1.09 -15.04 -14.11
C GLY A 594 0.65 -14.56 -15.50
N GLY A 595 1.49 -13.81 -16.22
CA GLY A 595 1.33 -13.49 -17.65
C GLY A 595 0.48 -12.24 -17.98
N LYS A 596 -0.15 -11.61 -16.99
CA LYS A 596 -0.85 -10.32 -17.15
C LYS A 596 -0.31 -9.31 -16.14
N LEU A 597 0.09 -8.14 -16.63
CA LEU A 597 0.54 -7.04 -15.76
C LEU A 597 -0.63 -6.54 -14.89
N GLY A 598 -0.38 -6.38 -13.60
CA GLY A 598 -1.28 -5.71 -12.66
C GLY A 598 -0.99 -4.21 -12.61
N ASN A 599 -0.95 -3.67 -11.39
CA ASN A 599 -0.56 -2.28 -11.12
C ASN A 599 0.85 -2.17 -10.50
N GLY A 600 1.64 -3.25 -10.48
CA GLY A 600 3.01 -3.29 -9.94
C GLY A 600 3.12 -3.21 -8.42
N GLU A 601 2.06 -3.53 -7.68
CA GLU A 601 2.04 -3.53 -6.22
C GLU A 601 3.01 -4.56 -5.63
N GLU A 602 3.30 -5.63 -6.36
CA GLU A 602 4.27 -6.65 -5.98
C GLU A 602 5.71 -6.10 -5.88
N ILE A 603 6.05 -5.12 -6.71
CA ILE A 603 7.36 -4.44 -6.68
C ILE A 603 7.45 -3.54 -5.44
N LEU A 604 6.39 -2.79 -5.14
CA LEU A 604 6.30 -2.00 -3.91
C LEU A 604 6.34 -2.89 -2.67
N GLY A 605 5.57 -3.98 -2.68
CA GLY A 605 5.45 -4.93 -1.59
C GLY A 605 6.78 -5.56 -1.23
N PHE A 606 7.56 -5.96 -2.23
CA PHE A 606 8.92 -6.46 -2.00
C PHE A 606 9.83 -5.39 -1.39
N GLY A 607 9.89 -4.20 -1.99
CA GLY A 607 10.72 -3.09 -1.47
C GLY A 607 10.37 -2.76 -0.03
N TYR A 608 9.08 -2.68 0.30
CA TYR A 608 8.59 -2.48 1.66
C TYR A 608 9.03 -3.60 2.60
N GLN A 609 8.88 -4.87 2.22
CA GLN A 609 9.23 -5.99 3.09
C GLN A 609 10.73 -6.00 3.41
N ILE A 610 11.59 -5.75 2.42
CA ILE A 610 13.03 -5.61 2.68
C ILE A 610 13.30 -4.45 3.64
N GLN A 611 12.71 -3.27 3.42
CA GLN A 611 12.88 -2.14 4.34
C GLN A 611 12.41 -2.46 5.76
N LYS A 612 11.33 -3.23 5.91
CA LYS A 612 10.77 -3.65 7.20
C LYS A 612 11.71 -4.55 8.00
N THR A 613 12.55 -5.33 7.34
CA THR A 613 13.60 -6.11 8.02
C THR A 613 14.64 -5.22 8.71
N GLY A 614 14.76 -3.94 8.31
CA GLY A 614 15.77 -2.99 8.77
C GLY A 614 16.82 -2.64 7.72
N ALA A 615 16.87 -3.40 6.61
CA ALA A 615 17.74 -3.13 5.48
C ALA A 615 17.42 -1.77 4.83
N LYS A 616 18.45 -1.05 4.37
CA LYS A 616 18.24 0.33 3.84
C LYS A 616 17.76 0.37 2.41
N SER A 617 18.15 -0.61 1.60
CA SER A 617 17.81 -0.67 0.17
C SER A 617 17.87 -2.08 -0.39
N ALA A 618 17.24 -2.28 -1.54
CA ALA A 618 17.30 -3.50 -2.32
C ALA A 618 17.59 -3.22 -3.80
N ILE A 619 18.37 -4.07 -4.46
CA ILE A 619 18.41 -4.17 -5.93
C ILE A 619 17.67 -5.43 -6.34
N ALA A 620 16.80 -5.30 -7.33
CA ALA A 620 16.12 -6.43 -7.96
C ALA A 620 15.88 -6.14 -9.45
N SER A 621 15.87 -7.17 -10.27
CA SER A 621 15.44 -7.09 -11.67
C SER A 621 13.91 -7.10 -11.80
N LEU A 622 13.40 -6.35 -12.76
CA LEU A 622 11.97 -6.24 -13.09
C LEU A 622 11.42 -7.46 -13.86
N TRP A 623 12.28 -8.31 -14.42
CA TRP A 623 11.91 -9.52 -15.16
C TRP A 623 13.14 -10.44 -15.28
N ALA A 624 12.93 -11.66 -15.77
CA ALA A 624 13.99 -12.63 -16.01
C ALA A 624 15.11 -12.03 -16.88
N VAL A 625 16.35 -12.16 -16.40
CA VAL A 625 17.53 -11.53 -16.99
C VAL A 625 18.45 -12.57 -17.61
N ASP A 626 19.32 -12.10 -18.51
CA ASP A 626 20.45 -12.90 -18.99
C ASP A 626 21.51 -13.02 -17.89
N ASP A 627 21.89 -14.25 -17.56
CA ASP A 627 22.79 -14.56 -16.45
C ASP A 627 24.22 -14.03 -16.69
N GLY A 628 24.73 -14.13 -17.92
CA GLY A 628 26.06 -13.62 -18.27
C GLY A 628 26.16 -12.09 -18.24
N GLY A 629 25.16 -11.39 -18.78
CA GLY A 629 25.09 -9.92 -18.71
C GLY A 629 24.91 -9.41 -17.28
N THR A 630 24.18 -10.17 -16.44
CA THR A 630 23.99 -9.88 -15.02
C THR A 630 25.31 -9.95 -14.26
N GLU A 631 26.09 -11.02 -14.45
CA GLU A 631 27.43 -11.15 -13.89
C GLU A 631 28.28 -9.91 -14.19
N THR A 632 28.34 -9.50 -15.46
CA THR A 632 29.17 -8.36 -15.87
C THR A 632 28.68 -7.03 -15.26
N LEU A 633 27.37 -6.81 -15.19
CA LEU A 633 26.80 -5.62 -14.55
C LEU A 633 27.10 -5.58 -13.06
N MET A 634 26.92 -6.70 -12.34
CA MET A 634 27.13 -6.77 -10.89
C MET A 634 28.62 -6.67 -10.54
N SER A 635 29.49 -7.27 -11.34
CA SER A 635 30.95 -7.09 -11.26
C SER A 635 31.35 -5.62 -11.42
N ALA A 636 30.76 -4.88 -12.36
CA ALA A 636 31.03 -3.43 -12.51
C ALA A 636 30.44 -2.62 -11.33
N PHE A 637 29.27 -3.00 -10.83
CA PHE A 637 28.61 -2.37 -9.70
C PHE A 637 29.43 -2.48 -8.40
N TYR A 638 29.90 -3.67 -8.05
CA TYR A 638 30.71 -3.87 -6.84
C TYR A 638 32.09 -3.23 -6.95
N ALA A 639 32.72 -3.25 -8.13
CA ALA A 639 33.95 -2.50 -8.37
C ALA A 639 33.76 -0.98 -8.18
N ALA A 640 32.60 -0.44 -8.57
CA ALA A 640 32.25 0.96 -8.35
C ALA A 640 31.98 1.25 -6.86
N LEU A 641 31.22 0.36 -6.19
CA LEU A 641 30.79 0.52 -4.80
C LEU A 641 31.95 0.35 -3.81
N HIS A 642 32.84 -0.62 -4.03
CA HIS A 642 33.98 -0.93 -3.16
C HIS A 642 34.96 0.24 -3.04
N LYS A 643 35.05 1.11 -4.04
CA LYS A 643 35.85 2.35 -3.98
C LYS A 643 35.39 3.29 -2.85
N GLY A 644 34.20 3.08 -2.26
CA GLY A 644 33.73 3.71 -1.02
C GLY A 644 33.35 5.19 -1.13
N LYS A 645 33.33 5.75 -2.34
CA LYS A 645 33.05 7.17 -2.61
C LYS A 645 31.69 7.43 -3.27
N LEU A 646 31.06 6.37 -3.79
CA LEU A 646 29.83 6.48 -4.55
C LEU A 646 28.64 6.00 -3.73
N THR A 647 27.49 6.63 -3.96
CA THR A 647 26.20 6.13 -3.47
C THR A 647 25.85 4.85 -4.22
N LYS A 648 24.93 4.04 -3.69
CA LYS A 648 24.48 2.81 -4.37
C LYS A 648 23.83 3.14 -5.72
N ALA A 649 23.06 4.23 -5.78
CA ALA A 649 22.44 4.69 -7.02
C ALA A 649 23.49 5.11 -8.07
N GLU A 650 24.55 5.81 -7.65
CA GLU A 650 25.63 6.21 -8.55
C GLU A 650 26.47 5.02 -8.98
N ALA A 651 26.79 4.08 -8.09
CA ALA A 651 27.51 2.86 -8.44
C ALA A 651 26.75 2.03 -9.49
N LEU A 652 25.42 1.89 -9.34
CA LEU A 652 24.59 1.17 -10.32
C LEU A 652 24.55 1.92 -11.66
N ARG A 653 24.40 3.24 -11.64
CA ARG A 653 24.47 4.08 -12.84
C ARG A 653 25.80 3.91 -13.57
N GLN A 654 26.93 3.93 -12.86
CA GLN A 654 28.26 3.78 -13.46
C GLN A 654 28.43 2.41 -14.11
N ALA A 655 27.93 1.34 -13.47
CA ALA A 655 27.90 0.00 -14.06
C ALA A 655 27.05 -0.03 -15.35
N GLN A 656 25.85 0.56 -15.34
CA GLN A 656 25.00 0.65 -16.53
C GLN A 656 25.66 1.44 -17.67
N ILE A 657 26.33 2.57 -17.36
CA ILE A 657 27.08 3.36 -18.34
C ILE A 657 28.26 2.56 -18.92
N ALA A 658 28.96 1.78 -18.09
CA ALA A 658 30.06 0.93 -18.52
C ALA A 658 29.60 -0.09 -19.58
N LEU A 659 28.45 -0.75 -19.36
CA LEU A 659 27.85 -1.66 -20.33
C LEU A 659 27.39 -0.92 -21.60
N ILE A 660 26.76 0.25 -21.46
CA ILE A 660 26.32 1.10 -22.60
C ILE A 660 27.50 1.49 -23.50
N THR A 661 28.64 1.84 -22.91
CA THR A 661 29.81 2.36 -23.63
C THR A 661 30.81 1.28 -24.02
N GLY A 662 30.75 0.10 -23.39
CA GLY A 662 31.75 -0.97 -23.53
C GLY A 662 33.06 -0.71 -22.78
N ASP A 663 33.15 0.38 -21.99
CA ASP A 663 34.33 0.72 -21.19
C ASP A 663 34.25 0.10 -19.79
N LEU A 664 34.65 -1.17 -19.71
CA LEU A 664 34.78 -1.91 -18.46
C LEU A 664 36.16 -1.71 -17.78
N SER A 665 37.09 -1.05 -18.47
CA SER A 665 38.49 -0.90 -18.04
C SER A 665 38.62 -0.08 -16.75
N ALA A 666 37.73 0.91 -16.56
CA ALA A 666 37.63 1.73 -15.35
C ALA A 666 37.32 0.93 -14.07
N PHE A 667 36.92 -0.34 -14.22
CA PHE A 667 36.57 -1.26 -13.14
C PHE A 667 37.56 -2.44 -13.04
N GLY A 668 38.67 -2.42 -13.78
CA GLY A 668 39.66 -3.50 -13.78
C GLY A 668 39.18 -4.79 -14.45
N LEU A 669 38.06 -4.72 -15.17
CA LEU A 669 37.47 -5.83 -15.91
C LEU A 669 38.00 -5.79 -17.36
N ARG A 670 38.49 -6.92 -17.85
CA ARG A 670 39.05 -7.09 -19.20
C ARG A 670 37.94 -7.40 -20.22
N GLN A 671 37.98 -6.78 -21.40
CA GLN A 671 37.02 -7.02 -22.50
C GLN A 671 37.08 -8.48 -23.00
N ASP A 672 38.27 -9.08 -22.94
CA ASP A 672 38.61 -10.46 -23.27
C ASP A 672 38.09 -11.50 -22.26
N ARG A 673 37.52 -11.04 -21.13
CA ARG A 673 36.76 -11.86 -20.16
C ARG A 673 35.26 -11.62 -20.22
N SER A 674 34.72 -11.10 -21.33
CA SER A 674 33.30 -11.33 -21.57
C SER A 674 33.10 -12.84 -21.45
N PRO A 675 32.22 -13.32 -20.55
CA PRO A 675 31.90 -14.73 -20.50
C PRO A 675 31.61 -15.18 -21.94
N ASN A 676 31.92 -16.42 -22.31
CA ASN A 676 31.39 -16.99 -23.54
C ASN A 676 29.85 -16.97 -23.38
N ILE A 677 29.24 -15.84 -23.72
CA ILE A 677 27.80 -15.66 -23.77
C ILE A 677 27.41 -16.59 -24.90
N SER A 678 26.88 -17.75 -24.53
CA SER A 678 26.53 -18.85 -25.41
C SER A 678 25.36 -18.48 -26.33
N THR A 679 25.56 -17.50 -27.19
CA THR A 679 24.70 -17.22 -28.34
C THR A 679 25.62 -16.78 -29.47
N GLY A 680 25.63 -17.50 -30.59
CA GLY A 680 26.51 -17.30 -31.75
C GLY A 680 26.25 -16.00 -32.53
N ILE A 681 26.04 -14.88 -31.84
CA ILE A 681 25.86 -13.54 -32.39
C ILE A 681 26.80 -12.65 -31.58
N GLY A 682 27.67 -11.86 -32.22
CA GLY A 682 28.51 -10.89 -31.53
C GLY A 682 27.67 -9.80 -30.87
N VAL A 683 27.14 -10.06 -29.66
CA VAL A 683 26.24 -9.15 -28.97
C VAL A 683 27.05 -8.19 -28.10
N SER A 684 26.92 -6.90 -28.40
CA SER A 684 27.39 -5.83 -27.53
C SER A 684 26.48 -5.71 -26.31
N LEU A 685 27.07 -5.75 -25.10
CA LEU A 685 26.38 -5.50 -23.82
C LEU A 685 25.75 -4.09 -23.72
N SER A 686 25.94 -3.24 -24.73
CA SER A 686 25.30 -1.92 -24.82
C SER A 686 23.78 -1.96 -24.98
N ASN A 687 23.22 -3.10 -25.42
CA ASN A 687 21.78 -3.28 -25.53
C ASN A 687 21.11 -3.19 -24.14
N PRO A 688 20.03 -2.40 -23.97
CA PRO A 688 19.34 -2.25 -22.69
C PRO A 688 18.78 -3.54 -22.11
N TYR A 689 18.62 -4.60 -22.91
CA TYR A 689 18.33 -5.95 -22.44
C TYR A 689 19.21 -6.40 -21.26
N TYR A 690 20.51 -6.06 -21.27
CA TYR A 690 21.48 -6.53 -20.27
C TYR A 690 21.57 -5.67 -19.00
N TRP A 691 21.20 -4.39 -19.05
CA TRP A 691 21.47 -3.44 -17.96
C TRP A 691 20.24 -2.70 -17.44
N ALA A 692 19.18 -2.60 -18.23
CA ALA A 692 17.95 -1.90 -17.85
C ALA A 692 17.08 -2.61 -16.80
N PRO A 693 17.04 -3.95 -16.67
CA PRO A 693 16.07 -4.61 -15.77
C PRO A 693 16.21 -4.24 -14.30
N PHE A 694 17.41 -3.84 -13.86
CA PHE A 694 17.73 -3.65 -12.44
C PHE A 694 17.28 -2.29 -11.92
N ILE A 695 16.54 -2.33 -10.81
CA ILE A 695 16.14 -1.14 -10.07
C ILE A 695 16.63 -1.21 -8.62
N LEU A 696 17.09 -0.07 -8.11
CA LEU A 696 17.45 0.13 -6.71
C LEU A 696 16.25 0.77 -5.99
N ILE A 697 15.71 0.09 -4.98
CA ILE A 697 14.54 0.53 -4.19
C ILE A 697 14.97 0.82 -2.74
N GLY A 698 14.53 1.94 -2.19
CA GLY A 698 14.81 2.34 -0.81
C GLY A 698 15.82 3.49 -0.72
N ASN A 699 16.66 3.52 0.31
CA ASN A 699 17.69 4.54 0.43
C ASN A 699 18.99 4.12 -0.30
N GLY A 700 19.09 4.50 -1.56
CA GLY A 700 20.27 4.33 -2.40
C GLY A 700 21.28 5.47 -2.40
N LEU A 701 21.07 6.48 -1.55
CA LEU A 701 21.72 7.80 -1.61
C LEU A 701 22.87 7.96 -0.62
#